data_AF-A0A2M9HBF0-F1
#
_entry.id   AF-A0A2M9HBF0-F1
#
_cell.length_a   1.000
_cell.length_b   1.000
_cell.length_c   1.000
_cell.angle_alpha   90.00
_cell.angle_beta   90.00
_cell.angle_gamma   90.00
#
_symmetry.space_group_name_H-M   'P 1'
#
loop_
_entity.id
_entity.type
_entity.pdbx_description
1 polymer ?
#
loop_
_entity_poly.entity_id
_entity_poly.type
_entity_poly.pdbx_seq_one_letter_code
_entity_poly.pdbx_strand_id
1 'polypeptide(L)'
;MGNWKKVVAAIAALPMAFAGLAIGAGTAAAADATAPAPVASYPLTANANDVSGNNLNGTAQSGVTFSATDGATLAGGKATTAGTDAIALPNDIGAKAKAANAVTISAWIRNGTTKTNTAALYLGEQPAGNNMPTHYWLLNPSNPSGNYKSVITNATNANAPYNTEVGSSSTSTADVAGKWANYTTVISATSITSYLNGKQIQTAARSQSMADWTGDINAYIGRSNYTGDKTWGGFVQDLRFYDSALSADQVSAVFADAQTDATRKAVAEAAASALDLGIKGNVTSDITLPTTGLYGATVTWASDNEAVISPAGKVTPAAADTSVKLTATVTVNGASATRTFELTVPAKIDDPQQVADKLLVDYQLTNGTKLATSLYGATISWTAAGDGAKLVAADGTVTGADGDDVVAVDLTATITLDGKNATKTFKGLRIMPKNARTLASYTRDHSINGGARVGDALHLALSDGTKYTALNTNYGVAFAEAKIDGTATTESTTIRGLIDPYLFRMKDGRYAYVAAFTDVNGNRVDGGQIAFSTSGDLMAWSGKPNEDERGDMVKVTDDTTVFDAGTIAAGYDAAAGNYRISWQVNGVDKYVTTTDFKTFSAVRNGVGFARTKADLAGVANAVSANTMAVTKTTAATLTEKLGRVHNTGVEQPATITVKKGTDPAKLKEQISGGVEQKDGTLSKGKTLKAEYSDGSTFDFRVNWNEDQLKSLSTDEAGETTIEGTAIQQNYSEQFPMMSNRADPNIVYYKGKYYAMGTSDTGGMKTLFIRSSDTLAGLKDQKAGTATEGGYKVEGQDTYLFGENDGLGHKGYHWAPELHVIDGKLYCFYATYPTGGAGDENITASPNWAGPSAYVMELKDGGDPTRTADWIEHRVQAKDGGVLSPHGLSIDMTYFEVGDKAYIAWSQGDQVRKGAKANVSIAEVSKDKPWQALTDPQRIMRPEWGWELDGVNEGPNVLVSGGKVYMVFSAQLVTPQYATGMLIANVGDDLTKASSWTKSNYPWLHNGTFAGQYGLGHNSYFSDPYGDVYNVYHAMTNGSRNTARHAGVVPVHFRADGTPIIDMTTTEELQREYAAANYVKLTVKVVDDAVSTDATLKSLKVAGSDIDLTKAATAEGASLEVADPSEVKADDVVAVANDENAGKPVVTVENGKVTVVVTAQDGTTAKTYTVNLVKKSEPAPNPDPSEPNEPTTPTKPNGNGSNTGNSGNAGTNGAGETGGDAANGQQSGKSGTLSKTGVAVSAVALVTVVLAGAGVVLTLRRRRA
;
A
#
# COMPACT_ATOMS: atom_id res chain seq x y z
N MET A 1 7.26 5.94 48.44
CA MET A 1 7.04 6.81 49.62
C MET A 1 7.70 8.15 49.35
N GLY A 2 7.06 9.28 49.66
CA GLY A 2 7.60 10.62 49.36
C GLY A 2 6.51 11.62 48.98
N ASN A 3 5.90 12.25 49.98
CA ASN A 3 4.82 13.23 49.89
C ASN A 3 5.24 14.51 49.12
N TRP A 4 4.35 15.39 48.61
CA TRP A 4 2.96 15.68 49.00
C TRP A 4 2.14 16.35 47.86
N LYS A 5 0.81 16.45 48.05
CA LYS A 5 -0.10 17.23 47.18
C LYS A 5 -0.57 18.52 47.86
N LYS A 6 -1.01 19.48 47.03
CA LYS A 6 -1.91 20.64 47.29
C LYS A 6 -1.29 21.94 47.84
N VAL A 7 -1.24 22.95 46.97
CA VAL A 7 -2.03 24.19 47.14
C VAL A 7 -2.85 24.38 45.85
N VAL A 8 -4.05 24.95 45.99
CA VAL A 8 -5.05 25.15 44.92
C VAL A 8 -5.39 26.65 44.85
N ALA A 9 -5.94 27.08 43.70
CA ALA A 9 -6.59 28.38 43.42
C ALA A 9 -5.70 29.54 42.89
N ALA A 10 -5.51 29.56 41.56
CA ALA A 10 -5.33 30.79 40.76
C ALA A 10 -5.51 30.55 39.22
N ILE A 11 -6.47 29.71 38.79
CA ILE A 11 -6.77 29.51 37.35
C ILE A 11 -8.29 29.55 37.13
N ALA A 12 -8.89 30.74 37.26
CA ALA A 12 -10.30 31.00 36.93
C ALA A 12 -10.62 32.52 36.83
N ALA A 13 -9.86 33.28 36.01
CA ALA A 13 -10.23 34.67 35.67
C ALA A 13 -9.45 35.21 34.46
N LEU A 14 -9.85 34.85 33.23
CA LEU A 14 -9.69 35.66 32.01
C LEU A 14 -10.31 34.96 30.77
N PRO A 15 -11.60 35.14 30.50
CA PRO A 15 -12.17 34.86 29.18
C PRO A 15 -11.99 36.06 28.24
N MET A 16 -11.89 35.76 26.93
CA MET A 16 -12.10 36.67 25.78
C MET A 16 -11.17 37.89 25.61
N ALA A 17 -10.20 37.75 24.70
CA ALA A 17 -9.86 38.78 23.70
C ALA A 17 -8.95 38.22 22.56
N PHE A 18 -9.40 37.17 21.84
CA PHE A 18 -8.82 36.85 20.53
C PHE A 18 -9.57 37.66 19.45
N ALA A 19 -9.29 38.95 19.39
CA ALA A 19 -9.78 39.86 18.36
C ALA A 19 -8.63 40.79 17.96
N GLY A 20 -8.29 40.81 16.66
CA GLY A 20 -7.32 41.75 16.11
C GLY A 20 -5.86 41.47 16.49
N LEU A 21 -5.24 40.49 15.83
CA LEU A 21 -3.90 40.71 15.31
C LEU A 21 -4.00 41.67 14.11
N ALA A 22 -4.43 42.89 14.41
CA ALA A 22 -4.00 44.02 13.61
C ALA A 22 -2.46 44.00 13.67
N ILE A 23 -1.80 44.21 12.53
CA ILE A 23 -0.37 44.49 12.52
C ILE A 23 -0.20 45.86 13.16
N GLY A 24 -0.15 45.87 14.49
CA GLY A 24 0.30 47.03 15.24
C GLY A 24 1.69 47.35 14.74
N ALA A 25 1.90 48.60 14.33
CA ALA A 25 3.20 49.12 13.98
C ALA A 25 4.09 49.16 15.24
N GLY A 26 4.54 47.98 15.67
CA GLY A 26 5.56 47.83 16.68
C GLY A 26 6.84 48.40 16.11
N THR A 27 7.23 49.57 16.61
CA THR A 27 8.49 50.20 16.28
C THR A 27 9.64 49.38 16.83
N ALA A 28 9.98 48.29 16.14
CA ALA A 28 11.37 47.84 16.09
C ALA A 28 12.19 49.07 15.68
N ALA A 29 13.26 49.35 16.43
CA ALA A 29 14.15 50.46 16.09
C ALA A 29 14.63 50.24 14.66
N ALA A 30 14.32 51.18 13.77
CA ALA A 30 14.65 51.07 12.36
C ALA A 30 16.18 50.98 12.23
N ALA A 31 16.70 49.78 12.03
CA ALA A 31 18.00 49.61 11.42
C ALA A 31 17.95 50.33 10.08
N ASP A 32 18.98 51.13 9.77
CA ASP A 32 18.96 52.03 8.64
C ASP A 32 18.71 51.23 7.34
N ALA A 33 17.51 51.39 6.78
CA ALA A 33 17.08 50.66 5.59
C ALA A 33 17.85 51.11 4.34
N THR A 34 18.62 52.19 4.45
CA THR A 34 19.54 52.67 3.44
C THR A 34 20.70 51.68 3.28
N ALA A 35 20.86 51.11 2.08
CA ALA A 35 22.07 50.38 1.74
C ALA A 35 23.28 51.35 1.68
N PRO A 36 24.49 50.92 2.08
CA PRO A 36 25.69 51.72 1.90
C PRO A 36 25.96 52.00 0.41
N ALA A 37 26.83 52.96 0.10
CA ALA A 37 27.25 53.18 -1.28
C ALA A 37 27.94 51.92 -1.85
N PRO A 38 27.62 51.48 -3.09
CA PRO A 38 28.29 50.35 -3.70
C PRO A 38 29.76 50.66 -4.00
N VAL A 39 30.62 49.64 -3.90
CA VAL A 39 32.03 49.66 -4.29
C VAL A 39 32.20 49.79 -5.79
N ALA A 40 31.29 49.19 -6.57
CA ALA A 40 31.19 49.35 -8.00
C ALA A 40 29.72 49.25 -8.41
N SER A 41 29.28 50.10 -9.33
CA SER A 41 27.92 50.10 -9.85
C SER A 41 27.93 50.27 -11.36
N TYR A 42 27.29 49.35 -12.08
CA TYR A 42 27.27 49.29 -13.54
C TYR A 42 25.82 49.31 -14.02
N PRO A 43 25.30 50.46 -14.50
CA PRO A 43 23.96 50.53 -15.08
C PRO A 43 23.81 49.64 -16.33
N LEU A 44 24.91 49.45 -17.07
CA LEU A 44 25.02 48.63 -18.29
C LEU A 44 24.11 49.08 -19.45
N THR A 45 23.51 50.27 -19.38
CA THR A 45 22.58 50.79 -20.42
C THR A 45 23.27 51.43 -21.63
N ALA A 46 24.57 51.72 -21.54
CA ALA A 46 25.34 52.37 -22.62
C ALA A 46 26.78 51.84 -22.76
N ASN A 47 27.40 51.39 -21.67
CA ASN A 47 28.76 50.88 -21.60
C ASN A 47 28.95 50.10 -20.27
N ALA A 48 30.16 49.58 -20.04
CA ALA A 48 30.56 48.89 -18.81
C ALA A 48 31.28 49.80 -17.80
N ASN A 49 31.03 51.12 -17.82
CA ASN A 49 31.68 52.04 -16.88
C ASN A 49 31.08 51.94 -15.47
N ASP A 50 31.92 52.15 -14.47
CA ASP A 50 31.53 52.22 -13.07
C ASP A 50 31.04 53.64 -12.72
N VAL A 51 29.84 53.73 -12.13
CA VAL A 51 29.22 55.00 -11.68
C VAL A 51 29.27 55.19 -10.16
N SER A 52 29.91 54.29 -9.40
CA SER A 52 30.07 54.44 -7.94
C SER A 52 31.00 55.60 -7.53
N GLY A 53 31.83 56.08 -8.47
CA GLY A 53 32.89 57.06 -8.21
C GLY A 53 34.26 56.45 -7.93
N ASN A 54 34.37 55.11 -7.85
CA ASN A 54 35.64 54.41 -7.63
C ASN A 54 36.46 54.14 -8.91
N ASN A 55 35.92 54.48 -10.08
CA ASN A 55 36.54 54.32 -11.41
C ASN A 55 36.87 52.87 -11.79
N LEU A 56 36.14 51.89 -11.24
CA LEU A 56 36.33 50.47 -11.50
C LEU A 56 35.71 50.02 -12.84
N ASN A 57 36.07 50.69 -13.93
CA ASN A 57 35.48 50.48 -15.25
C ASN A 57 35.73 49.07 -15.81
N GLY A 58 34.66 48.41 -16.24
CA GLY A 58 34.71 47.11 -16.91
C GLY A 58 35.12 47.23 -18.38
N THR A 59 35.74 46.17 -18.91
CA THR A 59 36.14 46.04 -20.31
C THR A 59 35.24 45.04 -21.02
N ALA A 60 34.40 45.51 -21.93
CA ALA A 60 33.56 44.67 -22.78
C ALA A 60 34.39 43.97 -23.88
N GLN A 61 34.26 42.65 -24.00
CA GLN A 61 34.92 41.85 -25.04
C GLN A 61 34.06 41.80 -26.31
N SER A 62 34.65 41.36 -27.43
CA SER A 62 33.95 41.27 -28.71
C SER A 62 32.68 40.41 -28.62
N GLY A 63 31.55 40.97 -29.07
CA GLY A 63 30.23 40.34 -29.06
C GLY A 63 29.27 40.81 -27.96
N VAL A 64 29.71 41.70 -27.06
CA VAL A 64 28.83 42.42 -26.12
C VAL A 64 28.29 43.70 -26.78
N THR A 65 26.99 43.96 -26.63
CA THR A 65 26.35 45.24 -27.03
C THR A 65 25.57 45.85 -25.86
N PHE A 66 25.27 47.16 -25.94
CA PHE A 66 24.58 47.90 -24.88
C PHE A 66 23.36 48.64 -25.43
N SER A 67 22.27 48.70 -24.68
CA SER A 67 21.11 49.55 -24.99
C SER A 67 20.37 50.03 -23.75
N ALA A 68 19.65 51.16 -23.86
CA ALA A 68 18.88 51.71 -22.76
C ALA A 68 17.73 50.79 -22.27
N THR A 69 17.17 49.96 -23.16
CA THR A 69 16.05 49.07 -22.85
C THR A 69 16.52 47.74 -22.27
N ASP A 70 17.57 47.16 -22.85
CA ASP A 70 17.99 45.77 -22.56
C ASP A 70 19.33 45.67 -21.81
N GLY A 71 20.02 46.77 -21.55
CA GLY A 71 21.30 46.77 -20.84
C GLY A 71 22.41 46.13 -21.66
N ALA A 72 23.33 45.43 -20.99
CA ALA A 72 24.35 44.61 -21.63
C ALA A 72 23.72 43.36 -22.21
N THR A 73 23.84 43.16 -23.52
CA THR A 73 23.41 41.97 -24.24
C THR A 73 24.62 41.10 -24.55
N LEU A 74 24.56 39.83 -24.13
CA LEU A 74 25.61 38.84 -24.33
C LEU A 74 25.06 37.69 -25.16
N ALA A 75 25.72 37.35 -26.28
CA ALA A 75 25.25 36.32 -27.21
C ALA A 75 25.35 34.89 -26.66
N GLY A 76 26.42 34.59 -25.89
CA GLY A 76 26.65 33.30 -25.27
C GLY A 76 27.05 32.17 -26.23
N GLY A 77 27.33 30.99 -25.67
CA GLY A 77 27.55 29.75 -26.40
C GLY A 77 28.96 29.51 -26.96
N LYS A 78 29.89 30.47 -26.87
CA LYS A 78 31.30 30.32 -27.27
C LYS A 78 32.13 29.71 -26.13
N ALA A 79 33.24 29.06 -26.47
CA ALA A 79 34.17 28.55 -25.45
C ALA A 79 34.90 29.69 -24.72
N THR A 80 35.07 29.58 -23.40
CA THR A 80 35.74 30.58 -22.55
C THR A 80 37.19 30.91 -22.96
N THR A 81 37.87 29.96 -23.61
CA THR A 81 39.22 30.13 -24.18
C THR A 81 39.29 31.13 -25.34
N ALA A 82 38.15 31.49 -25.96
CA ALA A 82 38.11 32.44 -27.07
C ALA A 82 38.10 33.93 -26.65
N GLY A 83 37.93 34.25 -25.37
CA GLY A 83 37.97 35.64 -24.88
C GLY A 83 36.93 36.59 -25.51
N THR A 84 35.74 36.08 -25.82
CA THR A 84 34.63 36.81 -26.46
C THR A 84 33.31 36.60 -25.69
N ASP A 85 32.30 37.43 -25.96
CA ASP A 85 30.96 37.40 -25.34
C ASP A 85 30.97 37.50 -23.79
N ALA A 86 31.83 38.34 -23.23
CA ALA A 86 31.91 38.61 -21.79
C ALA A 86 32.34 40.06 -21.49
N ILE A 87 32.10 40.50 -20.26
CA ILE A 87 32.67 41.75 -19.71
C ILE A 87 33.65 41.36 -18.61
N ALA A 88 34.91 41.79 -18.72
CA ALA A 88 35.91 41.66 -17.67
C ALA A 88 35.81 42.85 -16.72
N LEU A 89 35.72 42.61 -15.41
CA LEU A 89 35.68 43.65 -14.39
C LEU A 89 37.04 43.73 -13.66
N PRO A 90 37.44 44.90 -13.11
CA PRO A 90 38.73 45.05 -12.44
C PRO A 90 38.92 44.10 -11.25
N ASN A 91 40.13 43.54 -11.12
CA ASN A 91 40.51 42.64 -10.03
C ASN A 91 40.36 43.29 -8.64
N ASP A 92 40.38 44.63 -8.55
CA ASP A 92 40.19 45.38 -7.31
C ASP A 92 38.85 45.07 -6.61
N ILE A 93 37.81 44.68 -7.36
CA ILE A 93 36.52 44.23 -6.80
C ILE A 93 36.73 42.93 -6.01
N GLY A 94 37.43 41.97 -6.60
CA GLY A 94 37.79 40.70 -5.98
C GLY A 94 38.75 40.89 -4.80
N ALA A 95 39.71 41.81 -4.91
CA ALA A 95 40.62 42.17 -3.83
C ALA A 95 39.88 42.76 -2.62
N LYS A 96 38.88 43.64 -2.85
CA LYS A 96 38.04 44.20 -1.78
C LYS A 96 37.14 43.15 -1.13
N ALA A 97 36.48 42.29 -1.92
CA ALA A 97 35.68 41.18 -1.41
C ALA A 97 36.51 40.20 -0.54
N LYS A 98 37.73 39.89 -0.99
CA LYS A 98 38.72 39.09 -0.24
C LYS A 98 39.14 39.78 1.06
N ALA A 99 39.48 41.07 1.02
CA ALA A 99 39.93 41.82 2.19
C ALA A 99 38.83 42.01 3.25
N ALA A 100 37.58 42.21 2.84
CA ALA A 100 36.43 42.28 3.75
C ALA A 100 35.95 40.91 4.26
N ASN A 101 36.38 39.81 3.60
CA ASN A 101 35.81 38.46 3.75
C ASN A 101 34.27 38.42 3.57
N ALA A 102 33.74 39.40 2.83
CA ALA A 102 32.33 39.60 2.60
C ALA A 102 32.12 40.33 1.28
N VAL A 103 31.04 40.01 0.57
CA VAL A 103 30.62 40.74 -0.62
C VAL A 103 29.12 40.55 -0.83
N THR A 104 28.42 41.61 -1.20
CA THR A 104 27.07 41.51 -1.76
C THR A 104 27.12 41.85 -3.24
N ILE A 105 26.52 41.00 -4.07
CA ILE A 105 26.47 41.14 -5.52
C ILE A 105 25.00 41.11 -5.91
N SER A 106 24.49 42.21 -6.46
CA SER A 106 23.11 42.34 -6.94
C SER A 106 23.12 42.67 -8.42
N ALA A 107 22.29 42.00 -9.22
CA ALA A 107 22.15 42.31 -10.65
C ALA A 107 20.73 42.04 -11.13
N TRP A 108 20.23 42.90 -12.00
CA TRP A 108 19.06 42.58 -12.81
C TRP A 108 19.50 41.75 -14.01
N ILE A 109 18.91 40.56 -14.15
CA ILE A 109 19.23 39.60 -15.20
C ILE A 109 17.93 39.16 -15.88
N ARG A 110 17.89 39.24 -17.21
CA ARG A 110 16.91 38.55 -18.04
C ARG A 110 17.59 37.39 -18.72
N ASN A 111 17.48 36.21 -18.11
CA ASN A 111 18.02 34.98 -18.66
C ASN A 111 17.24 34.55 -19.91
N GLY A 112 17.93 34.04 -20.93
CA GLY A 112 17.28 33.32 -22.02
C GLY A 112 16.53 32.09 -21.50
N THR A 113 15.72 31.44 -22.34
CA THR A 113 14.95 30.23 -21.99
C THR A 113 15.81 28.96 -21.88
N THR A 114 17.10 29.10 -21.57
CA THR A 114 18.11 28.04 -21.62
C THR A 114 18.46 27.53 -20.22
N LYS A 115 18.17 26.24 -19.97
CA LYS A 115 18.67 25.49 -18.81
C LYS A 115 20.08 24.97 -19.12
N THR A 116 21.13 25.74 -18.81
CA THR A 116 22.49 25.43 -19.30
C THR A 116 23.54 25.67 -18.23
N ASN A 117 24.53 24.78 -18.13
CA ASN A 117 25.64 24.96 -17.21
C ASN A 117 26.60 26.04 -17.73
N THR A 118 26.42 27.27 -17.25
CA THR A 118 27.20 28.47 -17.60
C THR A 118 27.21 29.42 -16.40
N ALA A 119 28.05 30.46 -16.40
CA ALA A 119 28.07 31.49 -15.36
C ALA A 119 27.69 32.86 -15.96
N ALA A 120 26.62 33.47 -15.45
CA ALA A 120 26.23 34.83 -15.81
C ALA A 120 27.07 35.87 -15.06
N LEU A 121 27.42 35.57 -13.80
CA LEU A 121 28.41 36.31 -13.02
C LEU A 121 29.39 35.32 -12.39
N TYR A 122 30.65 35.71 -12.27
CA TYR A 122 31.73 34.91 -11.68
C TYR A 122 32.70 35.82 -10.91
N LEU A 123 33.22 35.31 -9.79
CA LEU A 123 34.25 35.95 -8.98
C LEU A 123 35.19 34.87 -8.43
N GLY A 124 36.43 34.77 -8.90
CA GLY A 124 37.33 33.68 -8.48
C GLY A 124 38.73 33.74 -9.07
N GLU A 125 39.59 32.83 -8.62
CA GLU A 125 41.00 32.73 -9.03
C GLU A 125 41.15 32.36 -10.52
N GLN A 126 42.25 32.80 -11.15
CA GLN A 126 42.72 32.17 -12.41
C GLN A 126 43.22 30.74 -12.11
N PRO A 127 42.87 29.73 -12.93
CA PRO A 127 43.49 28.42 -12.85
C PRO A 127 44.97 28.47 -13.19
N ALA A 128 45.76 27.66 -12.48
CA ALA A 128 47.16 27.44 -12.84
C ALA A 128 47.27 26.52 -14.06
N GLY A 129 47.55 27.09 -15.23
CA GLY A 129 47.67 26.33 -16.48
C GLY A 129 46.34 25.72 -16.94
N ASN A 130 46.31 24.43 -17.24
CA ASN A 130 45.10 23.72 -17.70
C ASN A 130 44.22 23.19 -16.54
N ASN A 131 44.48 23.58 -15.29
CA ASN A 131 43.74 23.11 -14.12
C ASN A 131 42.36 23.78 -13.98
N MET A 132 41.55 23.32 -13.02
CA MET A 132 40.29 23.98 -12.64
C MET A 132 40.56 25.09 -11.60
N PRO A 133 39.77 26.17 -11.56
CA PRO A 133 39.88 27.18 -10.50
C PRO A 133 39.46 26.56 -9.15
N THR A 134 40.31 26.69 -8.13
CA THR A 134 40.10 26.07 -6.80
C THR A 134 39.23 26.90 -5.86
N HIS A 135 39.21 28.22 -6.04
CA HIS A 135 38.44 29.14 -5.22
C HIS A 135 37.61 30.08 -6.11
N TYR A 136 36.29 29.99 -5.99
CA TYR A 136 35.38 30.84 -6.75
C TYR A 136 34.00 30.95 -6.10
N TRP A 137 33.31 32.03 -6.48
CA TRP A 137 31.86 32.15 -6.49
C TRP A 137 31.37 32.22 -7.94
N LEU A 138 30.20 31.63 -8.22
CA LEU A 138 29.50 31.82 -9.48
C LEU A 138 27.98 31.94 -9.29
N LEU A 139 27.36 32.68 -10.21
CA LEU A 139 25.91 32.73 -10.40
C LEU A 139 25.54 32.16 -11.77
N ASN A 140 24.70 31.14 -11.76
CA ASN A 140 23.94 30.66 -12.91
C ASN A 140 22.43 30.95 -12.69
N PRO A 141 21.81 31.84 -13.48
CA PRO A 141 20.40 32.19 -13.35
C PRO A 141 19.42 31.03 -13.59
N SER A 142 19.81 30.01 -14.36
CA SER A 142 19.02 28.79 -14.54
C SER A 142 19.93 27.62 -14.93
N ASN A 143 20.28 26.80 -13.94
CA ASN A 143 21.13 25.62 -14.11
C ASN A 143 20.44 24.55 -15.01
N PRO A 144 21.11 23.43 -15.39
CA PRO A 144 20.50 22.39 -16.22
C PRO A 144 19.16 21.82 -15.72
N SER A 145 18.90 21.84 -14.41
CA SER A 145 17.61 21.43 -13.83
C SER A 145 16.51 22.49 -14.00
N GLY A 146 16.89 23.75 -14.22
CA GLY A 146 16.00 24.91 -14.30
C GLY A 146 15.94 25.74 -13.01
N ASN A 147 16.97 25.63 -12.17
CA ASN A 147 17.00 26.25 -10.86
C ASN A 147 18.04 27.38 -10.77
N TYR A 148 17.77 28.37 -9.92
CA TYR A 148 18.73 29.36 -9.44
C TYR A 148 19.93 28.61 -8.84
N LYS A 149 21.15 28.89 -9.33
CA LYS A 149 22.39 28.41 -8.70
C LYS A 149 23.31 29.58 -8.37
N SER A 150 23.53 29.86 -7.09
CA SER A 150 24.57 30.77 -6.61
C SER A 150 25.36 30.08 -5.52
N VAL A 151 26.64 29.82 -5.77
CA VAL A 151 27.46 28.96 -4.93
C VAL A 151 28.89 29.49 -4.82
N ILE A 152 29.53 29.16 -3.71
CA ILE A 152 30.94 29.44 -3.42
C ILE A 152 31.65 28.14 -3.01
N THR A 153 32.88 27.93 -3.47
CA THR A 153 33.74 26.82 -3.02
C THR A 153 34.02 26.92 -1.52
N ASN A 154 33.76 25.85 -0.77
CA ASN A 154 33.90 25.82 0.69
C ASN A 154 35.08 24.95 1.20
N ALA A 155 35.83 24.35 0.28
CA ALA A 155 37.10 23.69 0.55
C ALA A 155 37.93 23.61 -0.74
N THR A 156 39.26 23.56 -0.60
CA THR A 156 40.17 23.41 -1.75
C THR A 156 40.17 21.97 -2.25
N ASN A 157 39.72 21.76 -3.50
CA ASN A 157 39.87 20.48 -4.21
C ASN A 157 40.26 20.76 -5.67
N ALA A 158 41.53 20.54 -6.02
CA ALA A 158 42.06 20.85 -7.35
C ALA A 158 41.49 19.96 -8.48
N ASN A 159 41.00 18.76 -8.15
CA ASN A 159 40.51 17.78 -9.14
C ASN A 159 39.01 17.90 -9.38
N ALA A 160 38.24 18.31 -8.36
CA ALA A 160 36.79 18.48 -8.44
C ALA A 160 36.30 19.60 -7.49
N PRO A 161 36.63 20.88 -7.76
CA PRO A 161 36.25 21.98 -6.86
C PRO A 161 34.73 22.20 -6.78
N TYR A 162 34.00 21.81 -7.82
CA TYR A 162 32.52 21.80 -7.81
C TYR A 162 31.92 20.89 -6.72
N ASN A 163 32.64 19.87 -6.25
CA ASN A 163 32.18 19.02 -5.14
C ASN A 163 32.29 19.71 -3.76
N THR A 164 32.87 20.90 -3.67
CA THR A 164 32.99 21.68 -2.43
C THR A 164 32.07 22.91 -2.40
N GLU A 165 31.25 23.10 -3.43
CA GLU A 165 30.30 24.21 -3.54
C GLU A 165 29.24 24.19 -2.42
N VAL A 166 29.05 25.33 -1.76
CA VAL A 166 27.90 25.61 -0.88
C VAL A 166 27.15 26.84 -1.38
N GLY A 167 25.82 26.84 -1.20
CA GLY A 167 24.94 27.91 -1.66
C GLY A 167 23.60 27.38 -2.12
N SER A 168 22.91 28.13 -2.98
CA SER A 168 21.62 27.72 -3.54
C SER A 168 21.78 27.02 -4.88
N SER A 169 20.96 26.01 -5.14
CA SER A 169 20.93 25.22 -6.39
C SER A 169 19.57 24.55 -6.69
N SER A 170 18.58 24.69 -5.80
CA SER A 170 17.32 23.94 -5.79
C SER A 170 16.07 24.78 -6.07
N THR A 171 16.14 26.11 -5.98
CA THR A 171 14.99 27.00 -6.22
C THR A 171 14.70 27.14 -7.71
N SER A 172 13.51 26.70 -8.15
CA SER A 172 13.05 26.84 -9.55
C SER A 172 13.09 28.29 -10.03
N THR A 173 13.48 28.52 -11.28
CA THR A 173 13.44 29.84 -11.95
C THR A 173 12.43 29.91 -13.10
N ALA A 174 11.46 28.98 -13.15
CA ALA A 174 10.41 28.96 -14.17
C ALA A 174 9.61 30.27 -14.25
N ASP A 175 9.21 30.83 -13.10
CA ASP A 175 8.34 32.02 -13.03
C ASP A 175 9.00 33.30 -13.57
N VAL A 176 10.34 33.34 -13.57
CA VAL A 176 11.17 34.46 -14.02
C VAL A 176 11.86 34.20 -15.36
N ALA A 177 11.64 33.04 -15.99
CA ALA A 177 12.24 32.70 -17.28
C ALA A 177 11.86 33.72 -18.37
N GLY A 178 12.85 34.28 -19.06
CA GLY A 178 12.65 35.32 -20.08
C GLY A 178 12.20 36.69 -19.55
N LYS A 179 12.05 36.88 -18.24
CA LYS A 179 11.68 38.15 -17.58
C LYS A 179 12.90 38.79 -16.90
N TRP A 180 12.82 40.09 -16.63
CA TRP A 180 13.78 40.73 -15.73
C TRP A 180 13.53 40.27 -14.30
N ALA A 181 14.57 39.75 -13.64
CA ALA A 181 14.55 39.46 -12.22
C ALA A 181 15.86 39.92 -11.57
N ASN A 182 15.79 40.33 -10.31
CA ASN A 182 16.97 40.71 -9.53
C ASN A 182 17.53 39.48 -8.83
N TYR A 183 18.77 39.14 -9.13
CA TYR A 183 19.53 38.07 -8.50
C TYR A 183 20.50 38.74 -7.53
N THR A 184 20.35 38.49 -6.24
CA THR A 184 21.25 39.05 -5.22
C THR A 184 21.86 37.93 -4.38
N THR A 185 23.19 37.91 -4.28
CA THR A 185 23.92 37.01 -3.38
C THR A 185 24.66 37.82 -2.34
N VAL A 186 24.37 37.55 -1.07
CA VAL A 186 25.06 38.10 0.10
C VAL A 186 26.02 37.03 0.62
N ILE A 187 27.32 37.30 0.55
CA ILE A 187 28.37 36.46 1.09
C ILE A 187 28.93 37.15 2.34
N SER A 188 28.82 36.48 3.49
CA SER A 188 29.41 36.90 4.76
C SER A 188 30.58 36.00 5.13
N ALA A 189 31.32 36.32 6.19
CA ALA A 189 32.42 35.50 6.69
C ALA A 189 32.05 34.03 7.00
N THR A 190 30.78 33.75 7.31
CA THR A 190 30.29 32.43 7.77
C THR A 190 29.11 31.87 6.96
N SER A 191 28.57 32.63 6.01
CA SER A 191 27.41 32.20 5.21
C SER A 191 27.41 32.74 3.77
N ILE A 192 26.67 32.05 2.92
CA ILE A 192 26.20 32.56 1.63
C ILE A 192 24.67 32.53 1.63
N THR A 193 24.03 33.67 1.39
CA THR A 193 22.58 33.83 1.32
C THR A 193 22.20 34.31 -0.08
N SER A 194 21.26 33.61 -0.70
CA SER A 194 20.71 33.96 -2.01
C SER A 194 19.32 34.60 -1.87
N TYR A 195 19.07 35.59 -2.73
CA TYR A 195 17.82 36.31 -2.86
C TYR A 195 17.40 36.39 -4.33
N LEU A 196 16.10 36.28 -4.58
CA LEU A 196 15.49 36.48 -5.90
C LEU A 196 14.36 37.51 -5.76
N ASN A 197 14.41 38.59 -6.54
CA ASN A 197 13.48 39.72 -6.46
C ASN A 197 13.33 40.28 -5.04
N GLY A 198 14.46 40.54 -4.37
CA GLY A 198 14.50 41.04 -2.99
C GLY A 198 14.10 40.02 -1.89
N LYS A 199 13.49 38.88 -2.25
CA LYS A 199 13.08 37.84 -1.29
C LYS A 199 14.21 36.84 -1.05
N GLN A 200 14.53 36.56 0.22
CA GLN A 200 15.48 35.52 0.60
C GLN A 200 14.96 34.14 0.17
N ILE A 201 15.78 33.35 -0.52
CA ILE A 201 15.43 31.99 -0.97
C ILE A 201 16.16 30.90 -0.18
N GLN A 202 17.44 31.10 0.17
CA GLN A 202 18.24 30.11 0.88
C GLN A 202 19.48 30.73 1.54
N THR A 203 19.86 30.22 2.71
CA THR A 203 21.16 30.46 3.34
C THR A 203 21.89 29.13 3.49
N ALA A 204 23.19 29.10 3.18
CA ALA A 204 24.08 27.98 3.48
C ALA A 204 25.27 28.46 4.33
N ALA A 205 25.73 27.65 5.26
CA ALA A 205 26.94 27.92 6.02
C ALA A 205 28.19 27.71 5.15
N ARG A 206 29.21 28.53 5.37
CA ARG A 206 30.57 28.35 4.83
C ARG A 206 31.59 28.37 5.97
N SER A 207 32.65 27.58 5.77
CA SER A 207 33.75 27.35 6.71
C SER A 207 35.08 27.91 6.19
N GLN A 208 35.24 28.06 4.87
CA GLN A 208 36.44 28.65 4.27
C GLN A 208 36.33 30.19 4.20
N SER A 209 37.43 30.91 4.52
CA SER A 209 37.51 32.36 4.37
C SER A 209 37.84 32.75 2.92
N MET A 210 37.33 33.90 2.45
CA MET A 210 37.77 34.50 1.17
C MET A 210 39.14 35.14 1.33
N ALA A 211 39.52 35.52 2.57
CA ALA A 211 40.87 36.01 2.87
C ALA A 211 41.95 34.95 2.61
N ASP A 212 41.60 33.67 2.69
CA ASP A 212 42.52 32.53 2.50
C ASP A 212 42.77 32.21 1.02
N TRP A 213 42.02 32.82 0.09
CA TRP A 213 42.21 32.63 -1.35
C TRP A 213 43.56 33.25 -1.75
N THR A 214 44.49 32.48 -2.31
CA THR A 214 45.88 32.93 -2.50
C THR A 214 46.15 33.59 -3.84
N GLY A 215 45.29 33.37 -4.85
CA GLY A 215 45.41 33.96 -6.18
C GLY A 215 44.81 35.37 -6.33
N ASP A 216 45.03 35.94 -7.52
CA ASP A 216 44.31 37.13 -7.98
C ASP A 216 42.86 36.77 -8.31
N ILE A 217 41.91 37.56 -7.81
CA ILE A 217 40.48 37.29 -7.93
C ILE A 217 39.90 38.12 -9.06
N ASN A 218 39.53 37.46 -10.16
CA ASN A 218 38.91 38.12 -11.31
C ASN A 218 37.40 38.09 -11.19
N ALA A 219 36.76 39.13 -11.74
CA ALA A 219 35.31 39.23 -11.83
C ALA A 219 34.87 39.32 -13.30
N TYR A 220 33.83 38.58 -13.67
CA TYR A 220 33.31 38.54 -15.04
C TYR A 220 31.79 38.57 -15.08
N ILE A 221 31.27 39.18 -16.14
CA ILE A 221 29.89 39.02 -16.61
C ILE A 221 29.92 38.13 -17.86
N GLY A 222 29.11 37.07 -17.89
CA GLY A 222 28.94 36.19 -19.04
C GLY A 222 29.88 34.99 -19.16
N ARG A 223 30.79 34.76 -18.21
CA ARG A 223 31.72 33.61 -18.25
C ARG A 223 32.23 33.20 -16.87
N SER A 224 32.79 32.00 -16.79
CA SER A 224 33.64 31.51 -15.70
C SER A 224 35.13 31.54 -16.09
N ASN A 225 36.00 31.10 -15.18
CA ASN A 225 37.41 30.76 -15.47
C ASN A 225 37.61 29.28 -15.83
N TYR A 226 36.57 28.44 -15.92
CA TYR A 226 36.71 27.08 -16.41
C TYR A 226 36.98 27.08 -17.92
N THR A 227 38.07 26.47 -18.35
CA THR A 227 38.55 26.49 -19.75
C THR A 227 37.68 25.69 -20.72
N GLY A 228 36.84 24.78 -20.22
CA GLY A 228 35.87 24.00 -21.00
C GLY A 228 34.44 24.55 -21.02
N ASP A 229 34.15 25.60 -20.24
CA ASP A 229 32.80 26.18 -20.16
C ASP A 229 32.41 26.94 -21.43
N LYS A 230 31.10 27.09 -21.62
CA LYS A 230 30.53 28.04 -22.58
C LYS A 230 30.22 29.37 -21.91
N THR A 231 30.32 30.45 -22.66
CA THR A 231 29.83 31.77 -22.25
C THR A 231 28.32 31.75 -22.08
N TRP A 232 27.82 32.46 -21.08
CA TRP A 232 26.40 32.64 -20.81
C TRP A 232 25.80 33.65 -21.78
N GLY A 233 24.54 33.42 -22.19
CA GLY A 233 23.79 34.28 -23.09
C GLY A 233 22.54 34.85 -22.42
N GLY A 234 22.31 36.15 -22.59
CA GLY A 234 21.21 36.86 -21.95
C GLY A 234 21.48 38.35 -21.79
N PHE A 235 20.73 38.98 -20.89
CA PHE A 235 20.76 40.43 -20.68
C PHE A 235 21.02 40.79 -19.22
N VAL A 236 21.82 41.82 -18.97
CA VAL A 236 22.18 42.28 -17.61
C VAL A 236 22.04 43.80 -17.50
N GLN A 237 21.40 44.26 -16.42
CA GLN A 237 21.27 45.66 -16.03
C GLN A 237 21.69 45.84 -14.57
N ASP A 238 22.12 47.04 -14.22
CA ASP A 238 22.24 47.51 -12.83
C ASP A 238 22.93 46.49 -11.90
N LEU A 239 24.17 46.15 -12.24
CA LEU A 239 25.04 45.27 -11.46
C LEU A 239 25.76 46.10 -10.39
N ARG A 240 25.56 45.74 -9.12
CA ARG A 240 26.13 46.44 -7.95
C ARG A 240 26.94 45.47 -7.08
N PHE A 241 28.11 45.93 -6.66
CA PHE A 241 28.98 45.24 -5.71
C PHE A 241 29.11 46.05 -4.42
N TYR A 242 29.07 45.39 -3.28
CA TYR A 242 29.30 45.96 -1.96
C TYR A 242 30.35 45.11 -1.24
N ASP A 243 31.33 45.73 -0.57
CA ASP A 243 32.36 45.05 0.27
C ASP A 243 31.84 44.68 1.67
N SER A 244 30.53 44.46 1.78
CA SER A 244 29.85 44.11 3.02
C SER A 244 28.71 43.14 2.75
N ALA A 245 28.33 42.38 3.77
CA ALA A 245 27.15 41.53 3.74
C ALA A 245 25.92 42.39 4.11
N LEU A 246 25.06 42.71 3.13
CA LEU A 246 23.87 43.54 3.36
C LEU A 246 22.80 42.79 4.17
N SER A 247 22.02 43.54 4.96
CA SER A 247 20.83 43.01 5.63
C SER A 247 19.70 42.72 4.63
N ALA A 248 18.71 41.92 5.03
CA ALA A 248 17.54 41.64 4.20
C ALA A 248 16.74 42.92 3.84
N ASP A 249 16.67 43.90 4.75
CA ASP A 249 16.03 45.19 4.51
C ASP A 249 16.82 46.03 3.49
N GLN A 250 18.16 46.03 3.60
CA GLN A 250 19.02 46.72 2.63
C GLN A 250 18.98 46.05 1.25
N VAL A 251 18.93 44.71 1.17
CA VAL A 251 18.70 43.98 -0.09
C VAL A 251 17.32 44.33 -0.68
N SER A 252 16.29 44.48 0.17
CA SER A 252 14.95 44.91 -0.26
C SER A 252 14.95 46.36 -0.77
N ALA A 253 15.72 47.25 -0.17
CA ALA A 253 15.90 48.63 -0.64
C ALA A 253 16.67 48.68 -1.98
N VAL A 254 17.72 47.88 -2.14
CA VAL A 254 18.46 47.74 -3.42
C VAL A 254 17.56 47.17 -4.53
N PHE A 255 16.67 46.23 -4.20
CA PHE A 255 15.65 45.75 -5.16
C PHE A 255 14.65 46.84 -5.53
N ALA A 256 14.19 47.65 -4.57
CA ALA A 256 13.23 48.73 -4.79
C ALA A 256 13.80 49.89 -5.64
N ASP A 257 15.10 50.17 -5.50
CA ASP A 257 15.86 51.19 -6.25
C ASP A 257 16.18 50.78 -7.71
N ALA A 258 15.17 50.25 -8.41
CA ALA A 258 15.27 49.80 -9.79
C ALA A 258 15.36 50.97 -10.78
N GLN A 259 16.39 50.93 -11.64
CA GLN A 259 16.81 52.10 -12.44
C GLN A 259 16.07 52.28 -13.77
N THR A 260 15.49 51.24 -14.36
CA THR A 260 14.84 51.27 -15.69
C THR A 260 13.33 51.03 -15.58
N ASP A 261 12.54 51.46 -16.58
CA ASP A 261 11.07 51.23 -16.56
C ASP A 261 10.72 49.74 -16.49
N ALA A 262 11.51 48.89 -17.17
CA ALA A 262 11.32 47.44 -17.16
C ALA A 262 11.61 46.82 -15.78
N THR A 263 12.65 47.28 -15.09
CA THR A 263 12.99 46.78 -13.74
C THR A 263 12.07 47.36 -12.67
N ARG A 264 11.69 48.65 -12.74
CA ARG A 264 10.63 49.24 -11.89
C ARG A 264 9.29 48.50 -12.05
N LYS A 265 8.90 48.14 -13.27
CA LYS A 265 7.71 47.33 -13.50
C LYS A 265 7.81 45.97 -12.81
N ALA A 266 8.95 45.30 -12.88
CA ALA A 266 9.17 44.03 -12.17
C ALA A 266 9.09 44.19 -10.64
N VAL A 267 9.54 45.32 -10.07
CA VAL A 267 9.33 45.64 -8.63
C VAL A 267 7.84 45.85 -8.32
N ALA A 268 7.10 46.58 -9.15
CA ALA A 268 5.66 46.77 -8.97
C ALA A 268 4.88 45.45 -9.10
N GLU A 269 5.25 44.59 -10.06
CA GLU A 269 4.70 43.24 -10.22
C GLU A 269 5.00 42.35 -8.99
N ALA A 270 6.20 42.45 -8.41
CA ALA A 270 6.55 41.77 -7.16
C ALA A 270 5.77 42.32 -5.95
N ALA A 271 5.61 43.64 -5.83
CA ALA A 271 4.82 44.28 -4.79
C ALA A 271 3.34 43.87 -4.86
N ALA A 272 2.76 43.84 -6.07
CA ALA A 272 1.40 43.35 -6.30
C ALA A 272 1.28 41.86 -5.94
N SER A 273 2.24 41.04 -6.37
CA SER A 273 2.28 39.60 -6.07
C SER A 273 2.48 39.28 -4.58
N ALA A 274 2.95 40.24 -3.78
CA ALA A 274 3.06 40.13 -2.32
C ALA A 274 1.83 40.65 -1.54
N LEU A 275 0.92 41.38 -2.20
CA LEU A 275 -0.24 42.00 -1.54
C LEU A 275 -1.25 40.93 -1.05
N ASP A 276 -1.50 40.87 0.25
CA ASP A 276 -2.50 39.99 0.86
C ASP A 276 -3.54 40.83 1.61
N LEU A 277 -4.82 40.44 1.49
CA LEU A 277 -5.93 41.06 2.23
C LEU A 277 -6.13 40.42 3.60
N GLY A 278 -5.54 39.25 3.87
CA GLY A 278 -5.77 38.47 5.10
C GLY A 278 -7.18 37.89 5.23
N ILE A 279 -8.05 38.13 4.24
CA ILE A 279 -9.40 37.59 4.16
C ILE A 279 -9.30 36.10 3.82
N LYS A 280 -9.93 35.27 4.65
CA LYS A 280 -10.13 33.84 4.39
C LYS A 280 -11.61 33.55 4.39
N GLY A 281 -12.09 32.89 3.34
CA GLY A 281 -13.49 32.53 3.20
C GLY A 281 -14.43 33.67 2.85
N ASN A 282 -15.69 33.48 3.22
CA ASN A 282 -16.79 34.36 2.86
C ASN A 282 -16.72 35.71 3.60
N VAL A 283 -16.95 36.79 2.87
CA VAL A 283 -16.97 38.16 3.39
C VAL A 283 -18.37 38.48 3.91
N THR A 284 -18.50 38.59 5.23
CA THR A 284 -19.78 38.84 5.94
C THR A 284 -19.84 40.18 6.67
N SER A 285 -18.74 40.94 6.65
CA SER A 285 -18.59 42.27 7.26
C SER A 285 -17.71 43.16 6.39
N ASP A 286 -17.73 44.48 6.64
CA ASP A 286 -16.79 45.43 6.04
C ASP A 286 -15.33 44.97 6.20
N ILE A 287 -14.50 45.26 5.19
CA ILE A 287 -13.11 44.85 5.08
C ILE A 287 -12.16 46.05 4.97
N THR A 288 -10.98 45.95 5.58
CA THR A 288 -9.96 47.01 5.48
C THR A 288 -9.07 46.74 4.27
N LEU A 289 -9.13 47.61 3.26
CA LEU A 289 -8.28 47.50 2.07
C LEU A 289 -6.97 48.30 2.28
N PRO A 290 -5.78 47.69 2.10
CA PRO A 290 -4.50 48.35 2.31
C PRO A 290 -4.24 49.42 1.24
N THR A 291 -3.75 50.60 1.65
CA THR A 291 -3.38 51.70 0.76
C THR A 291 -1.87 51.80 0.50
N THR A 292 -1.08 50.92 1.13
CA THR A 292 0.37 50.78 0.98
C THR A 292 0.76 49.31 0.88
N GLY A 293 1.96 49.03 0.34
CA GLY A 293 2.50 47.67 0.18
C GLY A 293 4.02 47.61 0.35
N LEU A 294 4.60 46.45 0.04
CA LEU A 294 6.06 46.26 0.08
C LEU A 294 6.80 47.22 -0.88
N TYR A 295 8.10 47.41 -0.65
CA TYR A 295 8.99 48.23 -1.49
C TYR A 295 8.54 49.70 -1.63
N GLY A 296 7.81 50.22 -0.64
CA GLY A 296 7.28 51.59 -0.65
C GLY A 296 6.06 51.78 -1.56
N ALA A 297 5.39 50.70 -1.96
CA ALA A 297 4.27 50.78 -2.88
C ALA A 297 3.08 51.57 -2.32
N THR A 298 2.43 52.35 -3.17
CA THR A 298 1.07 52.86 -2.93
C THR A 298 0.05 51.95 -3.61
N VAL A 299 -1.12 51.79 -2.99
CA VAL A 299 -2.17 50.87 -3.47
C VAL A 299 -3.50 51.61 -3.57
N THR A 300 -4.15 51.49 -4.71
CA THR A 300 -5.53 51.97 -4.95
C THR A 300 -6.42 50.81 -5.37
N TRP A 301 -7.72 50.92 -5.10
CA TRP A 301 -8.68 49.82 -5.29
C TRP A 301 -9.81 50.20 -6.22
N ALA A 302 -10.28 49.21 -7.00
CA ALA A 302 -11.52 49.24 -7.76
C ALA A 302 -12.31 47.95 -7.49
N SER A 303 -13.63 48.01 -7.63
CA SER A 303 -14.53 46.86 -7.50
C SER A 303 -15.35 46.72 -8.79
N ASP A 304 -15.57 45.49 -9.26
CA ASP A 304 -16.50 45.24 -10.37
C ASP A 304 -17.97 45.29 -9.94
N ASN A 305 -18.26 45.31 -8.64
CA ASN A 305 -19.60 45.40 -8.08
C ASN A 305 -19.65 46.21 -6.77
N GLU A 306 -19.60 47.55 -6.92
CA GLU A 306 -19.60 48.49 -5.78
C GLU A 306 -20.86 48.42 -4.90
N ALA A 307 -21.96 47.84 -5.40
CA ALA A 307 -23.19 47.65 -4.64
C ALA A 307 -23.09 46.52 -3.61
N VAL A 308 -22.11 45.61 -3.75
CA VAL A 308 -21.89 44.48 -2.84
C VAL A 308 -20.57 44.61 -2.07
N ILE A 309 -19.48 45.05 -2.70
CA ILE A 309 -18.27 45.52 -2.00
C ILE A 309 -17.77 46.79 -2.67
N SER A 310 -17.72 47.91 -1.93
CA SER A 310 -17.22 49.19 -2.46
C SER A 310 -15.68 49.24 -2.52
N PRO A 311 -15.08 50.17 -3.28
CA PRO A 311 -13.63 50.39 -3.28
C PRO A 311 -13.05 50.86 -1.94
N ALA A 312 -13.90 51.22 -0.97
CA ALA A 312 -13.52 51.51 0.41
C ALA A 312 -13.64 50.28 1.35
N GLY A 313 -14.01 49.11 0.81
CA GLY A 313 -14.17 47.88 1.56
C GLY A 313 -15.50 47.74 2.33
N LYS A 314 -16.47 48.64 2.12
CA LYS A 314 -17.81 48.48 2.69
C LYS A 314 -18.55 47.34 2.00
N VAL A 315 -19.16 46.44 2.76
CA VAL A 315 -19.82 45.23 2.29
C VAL A 315 -21.34 45.33 2.47
N THR A 316 -22.11 44.81 1.52
CA THR A 316 -23.58 44.79 1.58
C THR A 316 -24.11 43.50 0.92
N PRO A 317 -24.60 42.53 1.71
CA PRO A 317 -25.12 41.26 1.19
C PRO A 317 -26.28 41.42 0.22
N ALA A 318 -26.20 40.71 -0.92
CA ALA A 318 -27.27 40.63 -1.91
C ALA A 318 -28.27 39.50 -1.56
N ALA A 319 -29.31 39.34 -2.40
CA ALA A 319 -30.30 38.26 -2.26
C ALA A 319 -29.77 36.86 -2.66
N ALA A 320 -28.61 36.79 -3.30
CA ALA A 320 -27.92 35.57 -3.69
C ALA A 320 -26.41 35.68 -3.38
N ASP A 321 -25.73 34.54 -3.21
CA ASP A 321 -24.27 34.49 -3.04
C ASP A 321 -23.62 35.19 -4.24
N THR A 322 -22.86 36.26 -3.97
CA THR A 322 -22.31 37.13 -5.02
C THR A 322 -20.79 37.15 -4.96
N SER A 323 -20.15 36.80 -6.07
CA SER A 323 -18.71 36.99 -6.26
C SER A 323 -18.43 38.43 -6.70
N VAL A 324 -17.37 39.03 -6.17
CA VAL A 324 -16.92 40.40 -6.45
C VAL A 324 -15.41 40.40 -6.66
N LYS A 325 -14.94 41.03 -7.73
CA LYS A 325 -13.53 41.17 -8.05
C LYS A 325 -13.02 42.52 -7.60
N LEU A 326 -12.20 42.52 -6.56
CA LEU A 326 -11.45 43.70 -6.12
C LEU A 326 -10.11 43.75 -6.84
N THR A 327 -9.83 44.84 -7.56
CA THR A 327 -8.57 45.04 -8.27
C THR A 327 -7.74 46.10 -7.55
N ALA A 328 -6.62 45.67 -6.99
CA ALA A 328 -5.58 46.54 -6.48
C ALA A 328 -4.67 47.00 -7.61
N THR A 329 -4.47 48.32 -7.75
CA THR A 329 -3.40 48.90 -8.56
C THR A 329 -2.27 49.32 -7.63
N VAL A 330 -1.12 48.66 -7.75
CA VAL A 330 0.05 48.79 -6.88
C VAL A 330 1.14 49.53 -7.64
N THR A 331 1.62 50.65 -7.09
CA THR A 331 2.56 51.57 -7.76
C THR A 331 3.83 51.76 -6.95
N VAL A 332 4.99 51.46 -7.55
CA VAL A 332 6.33 51.65 -6.98
C VAL A 332 7.15 52.51 -7.92
N ASN A 333 7.73 53.60 -7.41
CA ASN A 333 8.64 54.49 -8.15
C ASN A 333 8.13 54.93 -9.55
N GLY A 334 6.81 55.10 -9.68
CA GLY A 334 6.15 55.54 -10.92
C GLY A 334 5.74 54.42 -11.89
N ALA A 335 6.11 53.16 -11.63
CA ALA A 335 5.61 52.01 -12.39
C ALA A 335 4.46 51.31 -11.62
N SER A 336 3.45 50.83 -12.34
CA SER A 336 2.27 50.20 -11.74
C SER A 336 2.05 48.77 -12.23
N ALA A 337 1.53 47.93 -11.36
CA ALA A 337 1.03 46.58 -11.67
C ALA A 337 -0.32 46.34 -10.95
N THR A 338 -1.12 45.41 -11.45
CA THR A 338 -2.45 45.12 -10.88
C THR A 338 -2.52 43.71 -10.30
N ARG A 339 -3.26 43.54 -9.20
CA ARG A 339 -3.68 42.24 -8.67
C ARG A 339 -5.17 42.22 -8.40
N THR A 340 -5.83 41.14 -8.81
CA THR A 340 -7.26 40.92 -8.55
C THR A 340 -7.44 39.92 -7.40
N PHE A 341 -8.44 40.16 -6.57
CA PHE A 341 -8.90 39.29 -5.49
C PHE A 341 -10.37 38.97 -5.76
N GLU A 342 -10.73 37.70 -5.88
CA GLU A 342 -12.12 37.27 -6.00
C GLU A 342 -12.66 36.96 -4.60
N LEU A 343 -13.64 37.74 -4.16
CA LEU A 343 -14.27 37.63 -2.85
C LEU A 343 -15.72 37.18 -3.02
N THR A 344 -16.24 36.38 -2.08
CA THR A 344 -17.65 35.97 -2.06
C THR A 344 -18.36 36.59 -0.88
N VAL A 345 -19.47 37.28 -1.14
CA VAL A 345 -20.41 37.75 -0.12
C VAL A 345 -21.62 36.80 -0.13
N PRO A 346 -21.92 36.09 0.98
CA PRO A 346 -23.08 35.21 1.05
C PRO A 346 -24.40 35.96 0.89
N ALA A 347 -25.42 35.26 0.40
CA ALA A 347 -26.79 35.74 0.38
C ALA A 347 -27.26 36.15 1.79
N LYS A 348 -28.04 37.23 1.85
CA LYS A 348 -28.80 37.57 3.04
C LYS A 348 -29.78 36.42 3.38
N ILE A 349 -29.83 36.04 4.66
CA ILE A 349 -30.80 35.08 5.19
C ILE A 349 -31.99 35.83 5.80
N ASP A 350 -33.16 35.73 5.16
CA ASP A 350 -34.44 36.29 5.64
C ASP A 350 -35.67 35.41 5.32
N ASP A 351 -35.43 34.18 4.83
CA ASP A 351 -36.42 33.13 4.63
C ASP A 351 -35.97 31.81 5.32
N PRO A 352 -36.82 31.14 6.12
CA PRO A 352 -36.48 29.87 6.77
C PRO A 352 -36.14 28.75 5.78
N GLN A 353 -36.59 28.81 4.52
CA GLN A 353 -36.21 27.84 3.49
C GLN A 353 -34.71 27.91 3.16
N GLN A 354 -34.12 29.12 3.14
CA GLN A 354 -32.67 29.27 2.95
C GLN A 354 -31.85 28.59 4.06
N VAL A 355 -32.41 28.55 5.29
CA VAL A 355 -31.82 27.84 6.43
C VAL A 355 -32.03 26.34 6.30
N ALA A 356 -33.22 25.89 5.88
CA ALA A 356 -33.51 24.49 5.61
C ALA A 356 -32.57 23.90 4.53
N ASP A 357 -32.33 24.64 3.44
CA ASP A 357 -31.42 24.22 2.37
C ASP A 357 -29.97 24.03 2.86
N LYS A 358 -29.54 24.83 3.84
CA LYS A 358 -28.22 24.74 4.48
C LYS A 358 -28.15 23.73 5.65
N LEU A 359 -29.27 23.23 6.17
CA LEU A 359 -29.31 22.23 7.24
C LEU A 359 -28.86 20.85 6.73
N LEU A 360 -27.81 20.29 7.32
CA LEU A 360 -27.33 18.92 7.09
C LEU A 360 -27.51 18.05 8.35
N VAL A 361 -27.67 16.74 8.13
CA VAL A 361 -27.72 15.70 9.17
C VAL A 361 -26.89 14.53 8.66
N ASP A 362 -25.95 14.04 9.49
CA ASP A 362 -25.11 12.90 9.12
C ASP A 362 -25.94 11.63 8.89
N TYR A 363 -25.58 10.87 7.86
CA TYR A 363 -26.31 9.64 7.49
C TYR A 363 -26.23 8.55 8.57
N GLN A 364 -25.24 8.63 9.47
CA GLN A 364 -25.13 7.80 10.66
C GLN A 364 -25.30 8.66 11.92
N LEU A 365 -26.28 8.30 12.76
CA LEU A 365 -26.54 8.92 14.05
C LEU A 365 -26.03 7.99 15.14
N THR A 366 -25.07 8.45 15.96
CA THR A 366 -24.49 7.66 17.04
C THR A 366 -25.21 7.90 18.37
N ASN A 367 -25.05 6.98 19.33
CA ASN A 367 -25.60 7.12 20.67
C ASN A 367 -25.07 8.41 21.35
N GLY A 368 -25.99 9.30 21.72
CA GLY A 368 -25.69 10.62 22.28
C GLY A 368 -25.63 11.77 21.25
N THR A 369 -25.86 11.51 19.96
CA THR A 369 -25.93 12.56 18.93
C THR A 369 -27.00 13.59 19.29
N LYS A 370 -26.67 14.87 19.17
CA LYS A 370 -27.60 15.98 19.41
C LYS A 370 -27.90 16.70 18.09
N LEU A 371 -29.15 16.60 17.63
CA LEU A 371 -29.61 17.30 16.43
C LEU A 371 -29.66 18.81 16.67
N ALA A 372 -29.38 19.61 15.62
CA ALA A 372 -29.33 21.07 15.71
C ALA A 372 -30.71 21.66 16.05
N THR A 373 -30.78 22.49 17.09
CA THR A 373 -32.01 23.17 17.54
C THR A 373 -32.06 24.66 17.15
N SER A 374 -30.99 25.18 16.53
CA SER A 374 -30.96 26.51 15.91
C SER A 374 -29.90 26.58 14.81
N LEU A 375 -30.10 27.43 13.81
CA LEU A 375 -29.15 27.65 12.70
C LEU A 375 -29.45 29.02 12.04
N TYR A 376 -28.41 29.85 11.80
CA TYR A 376 -28.53 31.19 11.19
C TYR A 376 -29.64 32.08 11.80
N GLY A 377 -29.82 32.04 13.13
CA GLY A 377 -30.86 32.79 13.84
C GLY A 377 -32.25 32.14 13.86
N ALA A 378 -32.49 31.12 13.03
CA ALA A 378 -33.72 30.33 13.08
C ALA A 378 -33.69 29.31 14.22
N THR A 379 -34.85 28.98 14.79
CA THR A 379 -35.03 27.85 15.70
C THR A 379 -35.46 26.59 14.93
N ILE A 380 -35.10 25.41 15.44
CA ILE A 380 -35.38 24.12 14.78
C ILE A 380 -35.98 23.14 15.80
N SER A 381 -37.11 22.53 15.44
CA SER A 381 -37.72 21.41 16.17
C SER A 381 -37.78 20.15 15.30
N TRP A 382 -37.81 18.98 15.94
CA TRP A 382 -37.66 17.69 15.26
C TRP A 382 -38.84 16.75 15.54
N THR A 383 -39.23 16.00 14.52
CA THR A 383 -40.13 14.85 14.62
C THR A 383 -39.48 13.63 13.96
N ALA A 384 -39.69 12.44 14.53
CA ALA A 384 -39.10 11.19 14.05
C ALA A 384 -40.17 10.14 13.70
N ALA A 385 -39.90 9.34 12.67
CA ALA A 385 -40.78 8.29 12.16
C ALA A 385 -39.98 7.03 11.76
N GLY A 386 -40.68 5.92 11.52
CA GLY A 386 -40.07 4.61 11.28
C GLY A 386 -39.65 3.89 12.57
N ASP A 387 -38.94 2.77 12.42
CA ASP A 387 -38.58 1.89 13.54
C ASP A 387 -37.70 2.60 14.60
N GLY A 388 -36.82 3.49 14.15
CA GLY A 388 -35.97 4.32 15.01
C GLY A 388 -36.66 5.49 15.69
N ALA A 389 -37.96 5.75 15.48
CA ALA A 389 -38.64 6.94 16.02
C ALA A 389 -38.54 7.06 17.55
N LYS A 390 -38.61 5.94 18.28
CA LYS A 390 -38.51 5.90 19.75
C LYS A 390 -37.09 6.15 20.27
N LEU A 391 -36.10 6.13 19.40
CA LEU A 391 -34.69 6.35 19.71
C LEU A 391 -34.29 7.83 19.60
N VAL A 392 -35.20 8.71 19.19
CA VAL A 392 -34.97 10.16 19.06
C VAL A 392 -35.91 10.91 19.99
N ALA A 393 -35.34 11.58 20.99
CA ALA A 393 -36.09 12.39 21.95
C ALA A 393 -36.57 13.71 21.32
N ALA A 394 -37.64 14.27 21.88
CA ALA A 394 -38.25 15.53 21.39
C ALA A 394 -37.29 16.74 21.47
N ASP A 395 -36.24 16.67 22.28
CA ASP A 395 -35.20 17.69 22.38
C ASP A 395 -34.07 17.50 21.34
N GLY A 396 -34.19 16.52 20.42
CA GLY A 396 -33.21 16.20 19.40
C GLY A 396 -32.10 15.25 19.84
N THR A 397 -32.17 14.65 21.03
CA THR A 397 -31.16 13.67 21.49
C THR A 397 -31.41 12.28 20.92
N VAL A 398 -30.41 11.68 20.28
CA VAL A 398 -30.46 10.31 19.74
C VAL A 398 -29.87 9.32 20.73
N THR A 399 -30.57 8.21 20.98
CA THR A 399 -30.10 7.05 21.74
C THR A 399 -29.80 5.90 20.77
N GLY A 400 -28.72 5.17 20.96
CA GLY A 400 -28.42 4.01 20.11
C GLY A 400 -29.41 2.86 20.31
N ALA A 401 -29.50 1.95 19.34
CA ALA A 401 -30.25 0.71 19.50
C ALA A 401 -29.54 -0.26 20.47
N ASP A 402 -30.30 -1.15 21.12
CA ASP A 402 -29.74 -2.30 21.83
C ASP A 402 -29.40 -3.43 20.84
N GLY A 403 -28.42 -4.28 21.18
CA GLY A 403 -27.87 -5.28 20.24
C GLY A 403 -26.72 -4.70 19.42
N ASP A 404 -26.51 -5.22 18.20
CA ASP A 404 -25.50 -4.72 17.22
C ASP A 404 -26.15 -4.25 15.90
N ASP A 405 -27.48 -4.23 15.84
CA ASP A 405 -28.25 -3.87 14.66
C ASP A 405 -28.28 -2.34 14.43
N VAL A 406 -28.29 -1.95 13.16
CA VAL A 406 -28.43 -0.54 12.74
C VAL A 406 -29.87 -0.29 12.35
N VAL A 407 -30.54 0.66 13.03
CA VAL A 407 -31.97 0.93 12.88
C VAL A 407 -32.21 2.14 11.99
N ALA A 408 -33.16 2.05 11.05
CA ALA A 408 -33.53 3.17 10.18
C ALA A 408 -34.48 4.16 10.88
N VAL A 409 -34.28 5.46 10.65
CA VAL A 409 -35.18 6.53 11.10
C VAL A 409 -35.40 7.56 10.00
N ASP A 410 -36.64 8.06 9.90
CA ASP A 410 -36.97 9.24 9.12
C ASP A 410 -37.09 10.43 10.08
N LEU A 411 -36.42 11.55 9.77
CA LEU A 411 -36.46 12.78 10.56
C LEU A 411 -37.09 13.91 9.77
N THR A 412 -37.94 14.72 10.39
CA THR A 412 -38.40 16.00 9.82
C THR A 412 -38.09 17.14 10.77
N ALA A 413 -37.30 18.09 10.27
CA ALA A 413 -37.03 19.38 10.90
C ALA A 413 -38.13 20.38 10.54
N THR A 414 -38.61 21.16 11.52
CA THR A 414 -39.38 22.39 11.31
C THR A 414 -38.51 23.57 11.70
N ILE A 415 -38.20 24.44 10.74
CA ILE A 415 -37.30 25.59 10.88
C ILE A 415 -38.15 26.86 10.98
N THR A 416 -37.95 27.68 12.01
CA THR A 416 -38.70 28.92 12.26
C THR A 416 -37.76 30.14 12.26
N LEU A 417 -37.98 31.11 11.37
CA LEU A 417 -37.24 32.38 11.30
C LEU A 417 -38.23 33.54 11.18
N ASP A 418 -38.11 34.56 12.04
CA ASP A 418 -38.98 35.74 12.08
C ASP A 418 -40.50 35.43 12.02
N GLY A 419 -40.90 34.32 12.65
CA GLY A 419 -42.29 33.83 12.68
C GLY A 419 -42.78 33.10 11.42
N LYS A 420 -41.93 32.95 10.40
CA LYS A 420 -42.17 32.10 9.22
C LYS A 420 -41.60 30.70 9.44
N ASN A 421 -42.21 29.68 8.83
CA ASN A 421 -41.78 28.29 8.95
C ASN A 421 -41.40 27.66 7.60
N ALA A 422 -40.39 26.79 7.60
CA ALA A 422 -40.07 25.83 6.54
C ALA A 422 -39.87 24.42 7.14
N THR A 423 -39.88 23.38 6.30
CA THR A 423 -39.65 21.99 6.75
C THR A 423 -38.68 21.24 5.86
N LYS A 424 -37.87 20.35 6.43
CA LYS A 424 -36.96 19.47 5.70
C LYS A 424 -37.00 18.05 6.26
N THR A 425 -37.20 17.06 5.39
CA THR A 425 -37.30 15.65 5.76
C THR A 425 -36.09 14.87 5.26
N PHE A 426 -35.46 14.10 6.13
CA PHE A 426 -34.34 13.21 5.88
C PHE A 426 -34.83 11.76 6.02
N LYS A 427 -34.62 10.91 5.01
CA LYS A 427 -35.18 9.54 4.99
C LYS A 427 -34.12 8.45 5.10
N GLY A 428 -34.42 7.43 5.90
CA GLY A 428 -33.55 6.25 6.07
C GLY A 428 -32.21 6.54 6.74
N LEU A 429 -32.14 7.55 7.61
CA LEU A 429 -30.96 7.80 8.44
C LEU A 429 -30.68 6.60 9.36
N ARG A 430 -29.41 6.34 9.66
CA ARG A 430 -28.96 5.10 10.31
C ARG A 430 -28.59 5.34 11.78
N ILE A 431 -29.47 4.97 12.71
CA ILE A 431 -29.14 4.97 14.14
C ILE A 431 -28.24 3.77 14.43
N MET A 432 -27.02 4.05 14.88
CA MET A 432 -26.02 3.05 15.24
C MET A 432 -26.31 2.46 16.64
N PRO A 433 -25.96 1.19 16.90
CA PRO A 433 -26.21 0.56 18.19
C PRO A 433 -25.36 1.18 19.31
N LYS A 434 -25.78 1.03 20.57
CA LYS A 434 -25.09 1.59 21.76
C LYS A 434 -23.67 1.06 21.94
N ASN A 435 -23.39 -0.15 21.42
CA ASN A 435 -22.10 -0.82 21.48
C ASN A 435 -21.21 -0.55 20.25
N ALA A 436 -21.66 0.30 19.31
CA ALA A 436 -20.89 0.69 18.14
C ALA A 436 -19.52 1.24 18.52
N ARG A 437 -18.53 1.00 17.67
CA ARG A 437 -17.14 1.40 17.89
C ARG A 437 -16.78 2.55 16.95
N THR A 438 -15.96 3.46 17.45
CA THR A 438 -15.44 4.57 16.66
C THR A 438 -14.19 4.13 15.90
N LEU A 439 -14.25 4.23 14.58
CA LEU A 439 -13.13 4.06 13.66
C LEU A 439 -12.60 5.45 13.28
N ALA A 440 -11.29 5.65 13.33
CA ALA A 440 -10.63 6.86 12.88
C ALA A 440 -9.86 6.61 11.58
N SER A 441 -9.97 7.54 10.63
CA SER A 441 -9.06 7.70 9.50
C SER A 441 -7.95 8.71 9.84
N TYR A 442 -6.75 8.46 9.31
CA TYR A 442 -5.60 9.37 9.42
C TYR A 442 -4.60 9.12 8.28
N THR A 443 -3.70 10.08 8.08
CA THR A 443 -2.42 9.90 7.37
C THR A 443 -1.27 9.97 8.37
N ARG A 444 -0.01 9.86 7.93
CA ARG A 444 1.15 10.00 8.82
C ARG A 444 2.14 11.06 8.34
N ASP A 445 2.51 11.96 9.26
CA ASP A 445 3.38 13.12 9.01
C ASP A 445 4.81 12.74 8.58
N HIS A 446 5.26 11.54 8.97
CA HIS A 446 6.57 11.01 8.60
C HIS A 446 6.51 9.48 8.41
N SER A 447 7.11 9.00 7.32
CA SER A 447 7.22 7.59 6.96
C SER A 447 8.32 6.83 7.71
N ILE A 448 8.14 5.52 7.88
CA ILE A 448 9.13 4.61 8.45
C ILE A 448 10.19 4.31 7.37
N ASN A 449 11.25 5.12 7.34
CA ASN A 449 12.41 5.00 6.44
C ASN A 449 12.11 5.09 4.92
N GLY A 450 10.94 5.64 4.52
CA GLY A 450 10.43 5.49 3.15
C GLY A 450 9.91 6.73 2.41
N GLY A 451 10.04 7.95 2.96
CA GLY A 451 9.51 9.17 2.31
C GLY A 451 7.98 9.31 2.37
N ALA A 452 7.47 10.52 2.10
CA ALA A 452 6.08 10.94 2.42
C ALA A 452 4.99 9.94 1.99
N ARG A 453 5.12 9.37 0.79
CA ARG A 453 4.15 8.50 0.12
C ARG A 453 3.70 7.25 0.91
N VAL A 454 4.50 6.77 1.87
CA VAL A 454 4.08 5.64 2.73
C VAL A 454 3.16 6.09 3.88
N GLY A 455 3.25 7.36 4.29
CA GLY A 455 2.35 7.99 5.27
C GLY A 455 1.16 8.70 4.63
N ASP A 456 1.29 9.15 3.38
CA ASP A 456 0.21 9.67 2.54
C ASP A 456 -0.65 8.51 2.00
N ALA A 457 -1.33 7.82 2.91
CA ALA A 457 -2.21 6.71 2.67
C ALA A 457 -3.42 6.79 3.61
N LEU A 458 -4.52 6.12 3.29
CA LEU A 458 -5.56 5.88 4.29
C LEU A 458 -5.02 4.92 5.33
N HIS A 459 -4.86 5.38 6.57
CA HIS A 459 -4.67 4.52 7.73
C HIS A 459 -5.96 4.44 8.57
N LEU A 460 -6.13 3.32 9.30
CA LEU A 460 -7.25 3.08 10.19
C LEU A 460 -6.79 2.83 11.64
N ALA A 461 -7.56 3.33 12.60
CA ALA A 461 -7.38 3.05 14.02
C ALA A 461 -8.73 2.86 14.69
N LEU A 462 -8.84 1.85 15.55
CA LEU A 462 -10.08 1.49 16.22
C LEU A 462 -10.04 1.95 17.69
N SER A 463 -11.11 2.58 18.16
CA SER A 463 -11.21 2.97 19.57
C SER A 463 -11.68 1.84 20.48
N ASP A 464 -11.13 1.75 21.69
CA ASP A 464 -11.65 0.97 22.81
C ASP A 464 -12.62 1.74 23.74
N GLY A 465 -12.88 3.01 23.43
CA GLY A 465 -13.63 3.96 24.27
C GLY A 465 -12.74 4.85 25.15
N THR A 466 -11.44 4.54 25.26
CA THR A 466 -10.44 5.32 26.01
C THR A 466 -9.22 5.69 25.17
N LYS A 467 -8.82 4.84 24.23
CA LYS A 467 -7.65 4.97 23.36
C LYS A 467 -7.99 4.51 21.95
N TYR A 468 -7.10 4.81 21.00
CA TYR A 468 -7.13 4.29 19.63
C TYR A 468 -5.92 3.37 19.41
N THR A 469 -6.17 2.20 18.84
CA THR A 469 -5.14 1.26 18.40
C THR A 469 -5.06 1.28 16.87
N ALA A 470 -3.87 1.51 16.33
CA ALA A 470 -3.64 1.45 14.89
C ALA A 470 -3.85 0.03 14.35
N LEU A 471 -4.55 -0.08 13.23
CA LEU A 471 -4.67 -1.31 12.46
C LEU A 471 -3.50 -1.42 11.46
N ASN A 472 -3.34 -2.60 10.86
CA ASN A 472 -2.30 -2.94 9.90
C ASN A 472 -0.88 -2.54 10.34
N THR A 473 -0.55 -2.74 11.62
CA THR A 473 0.74 -2.32 12.25
C THR A 473 1.11 -0.83 12.06
N ASN A 474 0.11 0.07 11.95
CA ASN A 474 0.29 1.49 11.63
C ASN A 474 0.83 1.75 10.20
N TYR A 475 0.64 0.78 9.30
CA TYR A 475 0.82 0.89 7.85
C TYR A 475 -0.49 1.28 7.16
N GLY A 476 -0.42 1.75 5.91
CA GLY A 476 -1.59 2.14 5.14
C GLY A 476 -2.47 0.94 4.78
N VAL A 477 -3.78 1.17 4.68
CA VAL A 477 -4.79 0.17 4.23
C VAL A 477 -5.41 0.55 2.88
N ALA A 478 -5.14 1.75 2.37
CA ALA A 478 -5.32 2.08 0.96
C ALA A 478 -4.34 3.17 0.54
N PHE A 479 -3.76 3.00 -0.65
CA PHE A 479 -2.86 3.96 -1.30
C PHE A 479 -3.55 4.56 -2.53
N ALA A 480 -3.08 5.72 -2.99
CA ALA A 480 -3.59 6.33 -4.23
C ALA A 480 -3.26 5.45 -5.43
N GLU A 481 -4.14 5.43 -6.43
CA GLU A 481 -3.74 4.96 -7.76
C GLU A 481 -2.81 6.00 -8.43
N ALA A 482 -1.84 5.52 -9.21
CA ALA A 482 -1.03 6.35 -10.06
C ALA A 482 -1.87 6.92 -11.20
N LYS A 483 -1.64 8.17 -11.58
CA LYS A 483 -2.14 8.65 -12.86
C LYS A 483 -1.29 8.05 -13.98
N ILE A 484 -1.87 7.14 -14.76
CA ILE A 484 -1.19 6.46 -15.86
C ILE A 484 -1.76 6.93 -17.21
N ASP A 485 -1.04 7.83 -17.87
CA ASP A 485 -1.40 8.33 -19.20
C ASP A 485 -0.72 7.46 -20.26
N GLY A 486 -1.52 6.70 -21.04
CA GLY A 486 -1.02 5.70 -22.00
C GLY A 486 -1.58 5.88 -23.42
N THR A 487 -0.77 5.52 -24.41
CA THR A 487 -1.15 5.35 -25.83
C THR A 487 -0.83 3.92 -26.27
N ALA A 488 -1.06 3.59 -27.55
CA ALA A 488 -0.64 2.31 -28.12
C ALA A 488 0.88 2.06 -28.04
N THR A 489 1.71 3.12 -27.98
CA THR A 489 3.18 3.01 -28.08
C THR A 489 3.95 3.77 -27.00
N THR A 490 3.27 4.42 -26.05
CA THR A 490 3.89 5.12 -24.91
C THR A 490 3.07 4.96 -23.65
N GLU A 491 3.70 4.99 -22.47
CA GLU A 491 3.02 5.06 -21.17
C GLU A 491 3.82 5.97 -20.24
N SER A 492 3.15 6.82 -19.47
CA SER A 492 3.78 7.65 -18.44
C SER A 492 3.01 7.54 -17.13
N THR A 493 3.74 7.52 -16.02
CA THR A 493 3.20 7.20 -14.70
C THR A 493 3.53 8.34 -13.74
N THR A 494 2.51 9.04 -13.25
CA THR A 494 2.64 10.07 -12.21
C THR A 494 2.23 9.47 -10.87
N ILE A 495 3.18 9.42 -9.95
CA ILE A 495 3.03 8.79 -8.64
C ILE A 495 2.37 9.75 -7.67
N ARG A 496 1.44 9.24 -6.85
CA ARG A 496 0.65 10.04 -5.90
C ARG A 496 0.56 9.39 -4.52
N GLY A 497 0.22 10.20 -3.51
CA GLY A 497 -0.28 9.78 -2.21
C GLY A 497 -1.68 10.30 -1.93
N LEU A 498 -2.28 9.90 -0.80
CA LEU A 498 -3.58 10.33 -0.29
C LEU A 498 -3.42 11.19 0.96
N ILE A 499 -4.09 12.35 1.01
CA ILE A 499 -4.15 13.21 2.20
C ILE A 499 -5.58 13.68 2.52
N ASP A 500 -5.82 14.01 3.79
CA ASP A 500 -7.15 14.33 4.36
C ASP A 500 -8.26 13.29 4.11
N PRO A 501 -8.04 11.97 4.27
CA PRO A 501 -9.09 11.00 4.06
C PRO A 501 -10.36 11.35 4.86
N TYR A 502 -11.51 11.20 4.23
CA TYR A 502 -12.82 11.35 4.85
C TYR A 502 -13.63 10.09 4.58
N LEU A 503 -13.72 9.22 5.59
CA LEU A 503 -14.55 8.02 5.59
C LEU A 503 -16.01 8.38 5.78
N PHE A 504 -16.89 7.76 4.99
CA PHE A 504 -18.33 7.89 5.14
C PHE A 504 -19.08 6.62 4.73
N ARG A 505 -20.35 6.56 5.10
CA ARG A 505 -21.26 5.46 4.78
C ARG A 505 -22.04 5.76 3.50
N MET A 506 -22.02 4.83 2.55
CA MET A 506 -22.82 4.92 1.33
C MET A 506 -24.27 4.50 1.57
N LYS A 507 -25.18 4.94 0.69
CA LYS A 507 -26.62 4.65 0.76
C LYS A 507 -26.90 3.15 0.75
N ASP A 508 -26.17 2.42 -0.09
CA ASP A 508 -26.27 0.97 -0.33
C ASP A 508 -25.70 0.09 0.81
N GLY A 509 -25.08 0.69 1.83
CA GLY A 509 -24.44 -0.06 2.91
C GLY A 509 -23.00 -0.49 2.60
N ARG A 510 -22.33 0.11 1.62
CA ARG A 510 -20.86 0.11 1.54
C ARG A 510 -20.25 1.25 2.34
N TYR A 511 -18.94 1.17 2.54
CA TYR A 511 -18.09 2.25 3.02
C TYR A 511 -17.42 2.94 1.84
N ALA A 512 -17.05 4.20 2.00
CA ALA A 512 -16.25 4.93 1.02
C ALA A 512 -15.29 5.89 1.72
N TYR A 513 -14.22 6.28 1.03
CA TYR A 513 -13.45 7.48 1.37
C TYR A 513 -13.44 8.46 0.20
N VAL A 514 -13.26 9.73 0.53
CA VAL A 514 -12.69 10.74 -0.39
C VAL A 514 -11.38 11.28 0.19
N ALA A 515 -10.43 11.68 -0.65
CA ALA A 515 -9.16 12.27 -0.23
C ALA A 515 -8.59 13.25 -1.28
N ALA A 516 -7.67 14.12 -0.87
CA ALA A 516 -6.83 14.90 -1.77
C ALA A 516 -5.62 14.07 -2.22
N PHE A 517 -5.06 14.39 -3.39
CA PHE A 517 -3.81 13.79 -3.85
C PHE A 517 -2.58 14.59 -3.39
N THR A 518 -1.49 13.88 -3.12
CA THR A 518 -0.15 14.45 -2.95
C THR A 518 0.80 14.00 -4.06
N ASP A 519 1.83 14.81 -4.33
CA ASP A 519 2.96 14.46 -5.19
C ASP A 519 3.94 13.52 -4.47
N VAL A 520 5.05 13.22 -5.14
CA VAL A 520 6.12 12.35 -4.63
C VAL A 520 6.77 12.81 -3.32
N ASN A 521 6.59 14.09 -2.95
CA ASN A 521 7.18 14.75 -1.80
C ASN A 521 6.16 15.09 -0.70
N GLY A 522 4.87 14.78 -0.89
CA GLY A 522 3.79 15.14 0.03
C GLY A 522 3.14 16.51 -0.24
N ASN A 523 3.48 17.20 -1.33
CA ASN A 523 2.82 18.44 -1.72
C ASN A 523 1.44 18.13 -2.30
N ARG A 524 0.41 18.89 -1.91
CA ARG A 524 -0.93 18.75 -2.50
C ARG A 524 -0.94 19.11 -3.98
N VAL A 525 -1.59 18.29 -4.78
CA VAL A 525 -1.69 18.44 -6.24
C VAL A 525 -3.12 18.18 -6.73
N ASP A 526 -3.33 18.31 -8.05
CA ASP A 526 -4.56 17.91 -8.73
C ASP A 526 -5.83 18.54 -8.16
N GLY A 527 -5.77 19.85 -7.88
CA GLY A 527 -6.94 20.65 -7.53
C GLY A 527 -8.10 20.42 -8.50
N GLY A 528 -9.32 20.42 -7.96
CA GLY A 528 -10.53 20.06 -8.70
C GLY A 528 -10.75 18.55 -8.92
N GLN A 529 -9.80 17.69 -8.51
CA GLN A 529 -9.92 16.22 -8.54
C GLN A 529 -9.67 15.63 -7.16
N ILE A 530 -10.41 14.58 -6.81
CA ILE A 530 -10.27 13.84 -5.55
C ILE A 530 -10.03 12.36 -5.83
N ALA A 531 -9.43 11.65 -4.87
CA ALA A 531 -9.54 10.21 -4.81
C ALA A 531 -10.94 9.85 -4.26
N PHE A 532 -11.56 8.80 -4.82
CA PHE A 532 -12.78 8.20 -4.34
C PHE A 532 -12.70 6.68 -4.52
N SER A 533 -12.86 5.94 -3.41
CA SER A 533 -12.86 4.48 -3.44
C SER A 533 -13.87 3.91 -2.45
N THR A 534 -14.37 2.72 -2.75
CA THR A 534 -15.45 2.06 -2.01
C THR A 534 -15.01 0.71 -1.48
N SER A 535 -15.57 0.29 -0.35
CA SER A 535 -15.26 -1.00 0.26
C SER A 535 -16.50 -1.62 0.93
N GLY A 536 -16.63 -2.94 0.85
CA GLY A 536 -17.63 -3.69 1.61
C GLY A 536 -17.23 -3.90 3.08
N ASP A 537 -15.92 -3.96 3.35
CA ASP A 537 -15.33 -4.54 4.56
C ASP A 537 -14.26 -3.64 5.23
N LEU A 538 -13.97 -2.47 4.64
CA LEU A 538 -12.93 -1.49 5.02
C LEU A 538 -11.49 -1.95 4.77
N MET A 539 -11.29 -3.06 4.05
CA MET A 539 -9.99 -3.67 3.76
C MET A 539 -9.75 -3.76 2.25
N ALA A 540 -10.67 -4.36 1.51
CA ALA A 540 -10.63 -4.38 0.05
C ALA A 540 -11.24 -3.07 -0.48
N TRP A 541 -10.39 -2.19 -0.99
CA TRP A 541 -10.81 -0.90 -1.57
C TRP A 541 -10.84 -0.97 -3.10
N SER A 542 -11.96 -0.56 -3.67
CA SER A 542 -12.23 -0.57 -5.11
C SER A 542 -12.85 0.74 -5.57
N GLY A 543 -12.10 1.47 -6.42
CA GLY A 543 -12.55 2.67 -7.12
C GLY A 543 -12.81 2.33 -8.58
N LYS A 544 -14.03 1.89 -8.91
CA LYS A 544 -14.47 1.74 -10.31
C LYS A 544 -15.77 2.51 -10.57
N PRO A 545 -15.77 3.85 -10.49
CA PRO A 545 -16.85 4.63 -11.05
C PRO A 545 -16.91 4.45 -12.58
N ASN A 546 -15.78 4.26 -13.27
CA ASN A 546 -15.74 4.05 -14.73
C ASN A 546 -15.19 2.64 -15.05
N GLU A 547 -15.80 1.95 -16.02
CA GLU A 547 -15.41 0.56 -16.36
C GLU A 547 -14.26 0.48 -17.38
N ASP A 548 -14.04 1.55 -18.17
CA ASP A 548 -13.07 1.58 -19.28
C ASP A 548 -11.75 2.32 -18.96
N GLU A 549 -11.65 3.00 -17.81
CA GLU A 549 -10.43 3.69 -17.35
C GLU A 549 -10.14 3.30 -15.89
N ARG A 550 -8.93 2.80 -15.61
CA ARG A 550 -8.48 2.53 -14.23
C ARG A 550 -8.18 3.86 -13.53
N GLY A 551 -8.79 4.08 -12.38
CA GLY A 551 -8.49 5.22 -11.52
C GLY A 551 -9.47 5.39 -10.37
N ASP A 552 -8.93 5.61 -9.17
CA ASP A 552 -9.65 6.19 -8.02
C ASP A 552 -10.00 7.68 -8.22
N MET A 553 -9.57 8.27 -9.32
CA MET A 553 -9.67 9.70 -9.62
C MET A 553 -11.08 10.12 -10.04
N VAL A 554 -11.59 11.17 -9.39
CA VAL A 554 -12.88 11.77 -9.69
C VAL A 554 -12.72 13.29 -9.83
N LYS A 555 -13.08 13.83 -11.00
CA LYS A 555 -13.06 15.28 -11.25
C LYS A 555 -14.36 15.91 -10.76
N VAL A 556 -14.26 16.75 -9.72
CA VAL A 556 -15.40 17.43 -9.08
C VAL A 556 -15.59 18.88 -9.56
N THR A 557 -14.59 19.49 -10.20
CA THR A 557 -14.70 20.83 -10.82
C THR A 557 -13.62 21.06 -11.89
N ASP A 558 -13.81 22.06 -12.75
CA ASP A 558 -12.79 22.61 -13.65
C ASP A 558 -11.83 23.59 -12.95
N ASP A 559 -12.18 24.07 -11.76
CA ASP A 559 -11.31 24.90 -10.91
C ASP A 559 -10.14 24.06 -10.37
N THR A 560 -8.96 24.20 -10.98
CA THR A 560 -7.76 23.44 -10.60
C THR A 560 -7.03 23.99 -9.38
N THR A 561 -7.62 24.92 -8.62
CA THR A 561 -7.03 25.42 -7.38
C THR A 561 -6.96 24.29 -6.35
N VAL A 562 -5.80 24.15 -5.70
CA VAL A 562 -5.57 23.14 -4.67
C VAL A 562 -6.52 23.37 -3.48
N PHE A 563 -7.10 22.28 -2.97
CA PHE A 563 -7.99 22.32 -1.81
C PHE A 563 -7.24 22.61 -0.51
N ASP A 564 -7.84 23.43 0.35
CA ASP A 564 -7.29 23.77 1.65
C ASP A 564 -7.17 22.54 2.57
N ALA A 565 -6.14 22.53 3.42
CA ALA A 565 -5.82 21.37 4.25
C ALA A 565 -6.88 21.05 5.31
N GLY A 566 -7.29 19.78 5.35
CA GLY A 566 -8.28 19.23 6.27
C GLY A 566 -9.74 19.45 5.87
N THR A 567 -10.02 19.99 4.69
CA THR A 567 -11.35 20.55 4.36
C THR A 567 -12.25 19.67 3.50
N ILE A 568 -11.69 18.66 2.82
CA ILE A 568 -12.50 17.73 2.02
C ILE A 568 -13.45 16.95 2.94
N ALA A 569 -14.72 16.82 2.57
CA ALA A 569 -15.67 15.93 3.21
C ALA A 569 -16.69 15.39 2.19
N ALA A 570 -17.25 14.22 2.45
CA ALA A 570 -18.32 13.65 1.64
C ALA A 570 -19.33 12.87 2.49
N GLY A 571 -20.57 12.81 2.03
CA GLY A 571 -21.63 12.05 2.69
C GLY A 571 -22.91 11.98 1.86
N TYR A 572 -23.85 11.14 2.28
CA TYR A 572 -25.17 11.03 1.65
C TYR A 572 -26.14 12.01 2.30
N ASP A 573 -26.64 12.99 1.54
CA ASP A 573 -27.72 13.89 1.97
C ASP A 573 -29.05 13.14 1.83
N ALA A 574 -29.53 12.62 2.95
CA ALA A 574 -30.76 11.86 3.05
C ALA A 574 -32.06 12.67 2.79
N ALA A 575 -31.97 14.00 2.69
CA ALA A 575 -33.08 14.85 2.27
C ALA A 575 -33.04 15.13 0.75
N ALA A 576 -31.86 15.37 0.19
CA ALA A 576 -31.69 15.61 -1.25
C ALA A 576 -31.67 14.31 -2.08
N GLY A 577 -31.43 13.15 -1.46
CA GLY A 577 -31.39 11.84 -2.13
C GLY A 577 -30.09 11.58 -2.92
N ASN A 578 -29.05 12.38 -2.69
CA ASN A 578 -27.78 12.37 -3.42
C ASN A 578 -26.59 12.46 -2.45
N TYR A 579 -25.38 12.30 -2.97
CA TYR A 579 -24.14 12.55 -2.23
C TYR A 579 -23.73 14.00 -2.38
N ARG A 580 -23.21 14.59 -1.29
CA ARG A 580 -22.61 15.92 -1.27
C ARG A 580 -21.13 15.77 -0.99
N ILE A 581 -20.30 16.45 -1.78
CA ILE A 581 -18.85 16.50 -1.64
C ILE A 581 -18.48 17.97 -1.46
N SER A 582 -17.72 18.29 -0.41
CA SER A 582 -17.33 19.66 -0.06
C SER A 582 -15.83 19.77 0.17
N TRP A 583 -15.32 20.99 0.04
CA TRP A 583 -13.93 21.38 0.32
C TRP A 583 -13.87 22.89 0.57
N GLN A 584 -12.72 23.42 0.96
CA GLN A 584 -12.46 24.86 0.91
C GLN A 584 -11.37 25.20 -0.11
N VAL A 585 -11.47 26.41 -0.66
CA VAL A 585 -10.39 27.06 -1.42
C VAL A 585 -10.22 28.47 -0.85
N ASN A 586 -9.03 28.79 -0.33
CA ASN A 586 -8.74 30.08 0.33
C ASN A 586 -9.73 30.41 1.48
N GLY A 587 -10.18 29.38 2.19
CA GLY A 587 -11.17 29.40 3.28
C GLY A 587 -12.63 29.44 2.82
N VAL A 588 -12.93 29.48 1.51
CA VAL A 588 -14.31 29.54 0.99
C VAL A 588 -14.88 28.14 0.89
N ASP A 589 -15.91 27.82 1.69
CA ASP A 589 -16.65 26.57 1.61
C ASP A 589 -17.32 26.40 0.24
N LYS A 590 -16.91 25.35 -0.50
CA LYS A 590 -17.44 24.94 -1.79
C LYS A 590 -18.01 23.52 -1.68
N TYR A 591 -19.03 23.21 -2.47
CA TYR A 591 -19.54 21.85 -2.63
C TYR A 591 -20.13 21.58 -4.02
N VAL A 592 -20.21 20.29 -4.36
CA VAL A 592 -21.01 19.73 -5.46
C VAL A 592 -21.89 18.59 -4.94
N THR A 593 -22.86 18.18 -5.74
CA THR A 593 -23.64 16.96 -5.51
C THR A 593 -23.54 15.98 -6.67
N THR A 594 -23.68 14.68 -6.37
CA THR A 594 -23.61 13.57 -7.32
C THR A 594 -24.50 12.42 -6.88
N THR A 595 -24.95 11.56 -7.79
CA THR A 595 -25.63 10.29 -7.46
C THR A 595 -24.78 9.07 -7.73
N ASP A 596 -23.70 9.20 -8.51
CA ASP A 596 -22.94 8.10 -9.11
C ASP A 596 -21.40 8.24 -8.98
N PHE A 597 -20.90 9.40 -8.50
CA PHE A 597 -19.49 9.79 -8.51
C PHE A 597 -18.86 9.86 -9.92
N LYS A 598 -19.69 10.00 -10.97
CA LYS A 598 -19.28 10.25 -12.36
C LYS A 598 -19.75 11.63 -12.84
N THR A 599 -20.97 11.99 -12.46
CA THR A 599 -21.64 13.24 -12.85
C THR A 599 -21.82 14.16 -11.64
N PHE A 600 -21.50 15.44 -11.82
CA PHE A 600 -21.48 16.43 -10.74
C PHE A 600 -22.34 17.64 -11.09
N SER A 601 -23.01 18.21 -10.09
CA SER A 601 -23.62 19.53 -10.21
C SER A 601 -22.55 20.61 -10.36
N ALA A 602 -22.92 21.78 -10.90
CA ALA A 602 -22.08 22.97 -10.80
C ALA A 602 -21.68 23.26 -9.34
N VAL A 603 -20.47 23.79 -9.13
CA VAL A 603 -19.93 24.18 -7.82
C VAL A 603 -20.82 25.25 -7.20
N ARG A 604 -21.11 25.09 -5.91
CA ARG A 604 -21.90 26.02 -5.09
C ARG A 604 -21.14 26.37 -3.82
N ASN A 605 -21.39 27.56 -3.28
CA ASN A 605 -20.85 27.96 -1.98
C ASN A 605 -21.70 27.39 -0.85
N GLY A 606 -21.05 26.93 0.22
CA GLY A 606 -21.69 26.45 1.44
C GLY A 606 -21.05 25.21 2.05
N VAL A 607 -21.29 25.04 3.35
CA VAL A 607 -20.72 23.95 4.16
C VAL A 607 -21.14 22.56 3.67
N GLY A 608 -20.28 21.57 3.92
CA GLY A 608 -20.61 20.15 3.83
C GLY A 608 -20.74 19.49 5.20
N PHE A 609 -20.51 18.18 5.25
CA PHE A 609 -20.58 17.39 6.48
C PHE A 609 -19.44 17.73 7.45
N ALA A 610 -19.71 17.59 8.75
CA ALA A 610 -18.76 17.97 9.79
C ALA A 610 -17.61 16.96 9.92
N ARG A 611 -16.36 17.46 9.97
CA ARG A 611 -15.18 16.63 10.22
C ARG A 611 -14.90 16.49 11.71
N THR A 612 -15.36 15.39 12.31
CA THR A 612 -14.98 15.01 13.68
C THR A 612 -13.62 14.33 13.68
N LYS A 613 -12.61 14.91 14.34
CA LYS A 613 -11.26 14.32 14.47
C LYS A 613 -11.15 13.45 15.72
N ALA A 614 -10.37 12.37 15.64
CA ALA A 614 -9.95 11.59 16.80
C ALA A 614 -8.72 12.21 17.47
N ASP A 615 -8.61 12.06 18.80
CA ASP A 615 -7.31 12.17 19.47
C ASP A 615 -6.52 10.89 19.23
N LEU A 616 -5.37 11.02 18.57
CA LEU A 616 -4.48 9.94 18.18
C LEU A 616 -3.10 10.06 18.84
N ALA A 617 -2.98 10.72 20.00
CA ALA A 617 -1.70 10.92 20.70
C ALA A 617 -0.93 9.62 21.05
N GLY A 618 -1.58 8.46 21.01
CA GLY A 618 -0.95 7.13 21.16
C GLY A 618 -0.52 6.46 19.85
N VAL A 619 -0.80 7.03 18.69
CA VAL A 619 -0.47 6.45 17.37
C VAL A 619 0.67 7.23 16.72
N ALA A 620 1.79 6.55 16.46
CA ALA A 620 3.02 7.19 16.01
C ALA A 620 2.87 7.93 14.66
N ASN A 621 3.18 9.23 14.70
CA ASN A 621 3.13 10.19 13.59
C ASN A 621 1.73 10.43 12.98
N ALA A 622 0.64 10.07 13.66
CA ALA A 622 -0.71 10.16 13.08
C ALA A 622 -1.22 11.61 12.90
N VAL A 623 -1.70 11.90 11.69
CA VAL A 623 -2.39 13.15 11.31
C VAL A 623 -3.88 12.85 11.21
N SER A 624 -4.60 13.10 12.30
CA SER A 624 -6.02 12.77 12.45
C SER A 624 -6.91 13.44 11.41
N ALA A 625 -7.69 12.63 10.68
CA ALA A 625 -8.49 13.07 9.56
C ALA A 625 -10.00 13.10 9.90
N ASN A 626 -10.71 11.97 9.98
CA ASN A 626 -12.10 11.94 10.48
C ASN A 626 -12.45 10.66 11.24
N THR A 627 -13.58 10.65 11.96
CA THR A 627 -14.15 9.46 12.58
C THR A 627 -15.47 9.02 11.93
N MET A 628 -15.74 7.71 12.02
CA MET A 628 -16.97 7.07 11.57
C MET A 628 -17.34 5.96 12.57
N ALA A 629 -18.64 5.70 12.74
CA ALA A 629 -19.11 4.59 13.59
C ALA A 629 -19.25 3.29 12.78
N VAL A 630 -18.75 2.20 13.35
CA VAL A 630 -18.92 0.82 12.85
C VAL A 630 -19.61 -0.05 13.91
N THR A 631 -20.27 -1.13 13.50
CA THR A 631 -20.86 -2.08 14.46
C THR A 631 -19.77 -2.82 15.22
N LYS A 632 -20.11 -3.44 16.36
CA LYS A 632 -19.19 -4.28 17.13
C LYS A 632 -18.68 -5.44 16.28
N THR A 633 -19.54 -6.03 15.43
CA THR A 633 -19.16 -7.11 14.51
C THR A 633 -18.12 -6.64 13.49
N THR A 634 -18.35 -5.52 12.78
CA THR A 634 -17.34 -4.98 11.85
C THR A 634 -16.03 -4.62 12.56
N ALA A 635 -16.10 -4.07 13.77
CA ALA A 635 -14.92 -3.75 14.58
C ALA A 635 -14.11 -5.01 14.97
N ALA A 636 -14.78 -6.12 15.23
CA ALA A 636 -14.13 -7.41 15.48
C ALA A 636 -13.43 -7.94 14.22
N THR A 637 -14.11 -7.97 13.07
CA THR A 637 -13.51 -8.40 11.79
C THR A 637 -12.29 -7.55 11.41
N LEU A 638 -12.35 -6.23 11.60
CA LEU A 638 -11.20 -5.34 11.39
C LEU A 638 -10.01 -5.69 12.31
N THR A 639 -10.29 -6.06 13.56
CA THR A 639 -9.26 -6.46 14.53
C THR A 639 -8.67 -7.82 14.19
N GLU A 640 -9.48 -8.75 13.68
CA GLU A 640 -9.07 -10.09 13.25
C GLU A 640 -8.18 -10.04 12.00
N LYS A 641 -8.58 -9.27 10.98
CA LYS A 641 -7.95 -9.25 9.65
C LYS A 641 -6.79 -8.27 9.50
N LEU A 642 -6.87 -7.09 10.14
CA LEU A 642 -5.81 -6.08 10.12
C LEU A 642 -5.04 -5.99 11.45
N GLY A 643 -5.41 -6.78 12.46
CA GLY A 643 -4.62 -6.94 13.68
C GLY A 643 -3.61 -8.08 13.55
N ARG A 644 -2.80 -8.26 14.60
CA ARG A 644 -1.87 -9.38 14.72
C ARG A 644 -2.59 -10.57 15.35
N VAL A 645 -2.70 -11.67 14.60
CA VAL A 645 -3.11 -12.95 15.17
C VAL A 645 -1.98 -13.49 16.03
N HIS A 646 -2.32 -13.98 17.21
CA HIS A 646 -1.38 -14.42 18.22
C HIS A 646 -1.93 -15.61 19.01
N ASN A 647 -1.04 -16.43 19.51
CA ASN A 647 -1.35 -17.63 20.26
C ASN A 647 -2.06 -17.28 21.58
N THR A 648 -3.18 -17.95 21.86
CA THR A 648 -4.02 -17.75 23.05
C THR A 648 -4.03 -18.94 24.00
N GLY A 649 -3.50 -20.09 23.58
CA GLY A 649 -3.44 -21.31 24.39
C GLY A 649 -2.89 -22.51 23.62
N VAL A 650 -2.74 -23.64 24.30
CA VAL A 650 -2.28 -24.91 23.71
C VAL A 650 -3.00 -26.11 24.32
N GLU A 651 -3.18 -27.14 23.50
CA GLU A 651 -3.72 -28.45 23.85
C GLU A 651 -2.58 -29.48 23.80
N GLN A 652 -2.36 -30.17 24.93
CA GLN A 652 -1.34 -31.21 25.07
C GLN A 652 -1.74 -32.48 24.30
N PRO A 653 -0.77 -33.25 23.75
CA PRO A 653 -1.07 -34.45 22.97
C PRO A 653 -1.82 -35.50 23.80
N ALA A 654 -2.93 -35.99 23.24
CA ALA A 654 -3.77 -37.00 23.87
C ALA A 654 -2.98 -38.30 24.17
N THR A 655 -3.21 -38.82 25.40
CA THR A 655 -2.68 -40.08 25.93
C THR A 655 -2.74 -41.21 24.91
N ILE A 656 -1.65 -41.96 24.75
CA ILE A 656 -1.65 -43.23 24.02
C ILE A 656 -1.89 -44.36 25.02
N THR A 657 -2.92 -45.18 24.81
CA THR A 657 -3.13 -46.41 25.59
C THR A 657 -2.80 -47.63 24.73
N VAL A 658 -1.96 -48.54 25.24
CA VAL A 658 -1.51 -49.75 24.55
C VAL A 658 -1.57 -50.98 25.46
N LYS A 659 -1.65 -52.17 24.86
CA LYS A 659 -1.59 -53.42 25.62
C LYS A 659 -0.13 -53.74 26.02
N LYS A 660 0.04 -54.38 27.18
CA LYS A 660 1.27 -55.07 27.58
C LYS A 660 1.79 -55.97 26.45
N GLY A 661 3.06 -55.82 26.11
CA GLY A 661 3.73 -56.49 24.98
C GLY A 661 3.52 -55.85 23.60
N THR A 662 2.96 -54.64 23.50
CA THR A 662 2.88 -53.89 22.22
C THR A 662 4.29 -53.48 21.76
N ASP A 663 4.63 -53.74 20.49
CA ASP A 663 5.94 -53.40 19.92
C ASP A 663 6.37 -51.93 20.17
N PRO A 664 7.41 -51.68 21.02
CA PRO A 664 7.86 -50.34 21.32
C PRO A 664 8.42 -49.58 20.12
N ALA A 665 8.86 -50.25 19.05
CA ALA A 665 9.37 -49.57 17.86
C ALA A 665 8.25 -48.81 17.12
N LYS A 666 7.12 -49.48 16.88
CA LYS A 666 5.92 -48.87 16.26
C LYS A 666 5.34 -47.75 17.12
N LEU A 667 5.42 -47.89 18.44
CA LEU A 667 5.00 -46.84 19.36
C LEU A 667 5.91 -45.61 19.26
N LYS A 668 7.24 -45.78 19.12
CA LYS A 668 8.19 -44.68 18.88
C LYS A 668 7.95 -43.98 17.55
N GLU A 669 7.63 -44.72 16.48
CA GLU A 669 7.20 -44.18 15.18
C GLU A 669 5.90 -43.37 15.30
N GLN A 670 4.90 -43.86 16.06
CA GLN A 670 3.66 -43.13 16.31
C GLN A 670 3.88 -41.82 17.10
N ILE A 671 4.84 -41.80 18.02
CA ILE A 671 5.14 -40.63 18.87
C ILE A 671 5.98 -39.60 18.11
N SER A 672 7.06 -40.04 17.47
CA SER A 672 8.07 -39.16 16.85
C SER A 672 7.76 -38.79 15.41
N GLY A 673 6.91 -39.56 14.73
CA GLY A 673 6.63 -39.37 13.30
C GLY A 673 7.77 -39.86 12.41
N GLY A 674 7.89 -39.27 11.22
CA GLY A 674 8.92 -39.60 10.24
C GLY A 674 8.57 -40.78 9.32
N VAL A 675 7.34 -41.31 9.38
CA VAL A 675 6.88 -42.42 8.54
C VAL A 675 6.26 -41.87 7.25
N GLU A 676 6.73 -42.33 6.09
CA GLU A 676 6.21 -41.93 4.78
C GLU A 676 4.72 -42.29 4.63
N GLN A 677 3.94 -41.31 4.19
CA GLN A 677 2.50 -41.36 3.96
C GLN A 677 2.20 -41.60 2.47
N LYS A 678 0.93 -41.89 2.16
CA LYS A 678 0.50 -42.20 0.78
C LYS A 678 0.62 -41.04 -0.21
N ASP A 679 0.74 -39.82 0.28
CA ASP A 679 0.95 -38.59 -0.48
C ASP A 679 2.44 -38.21 -0.59
N GLY A 680 3.35 -39.02 -0.06
CA GLY A 680 4.80 -38.78 -0.04
C GLY A 680 5.28 -37.87 1.11
N THR A 681 4.38 -37.38 1.98
CA THR A 681 4.78 -36.64 3.18
C THR A 681 5.22 -37.58 4.31
N LEU A 682 5.87 -37.04 5.35
CA LEU A 682 6.20 -37.76 6.58
C LEU A 682 5.18 -37.45 7.67
N SER A 683 4.79 -38.46 8.44
CA SER A 683 3.91 -38.26 9.60
C SER A 683 4.53 -37.31 10.63
N LYS A 684 3.74 -36.37 11.16
CA LYS A 684 4.16 -35.44 12.22
C LYS A 684 4.33 -36.08 13.61
N GLY A 685 3.90 -37.33 13.78
CA GLY A 685 3.87 -38.00 15.09
C GLY A 685 2.80 -37.43 16.01
N LYS A 686 3.10 -37.32 17.31
CA LYS A 686 2.28 -36.60 18.29
C LYS A 686 2.71 -35.13 18.36
N THR A 687 1.73 -34.24 18.26
CA THR A 687 1.92 -32.78 18.15
C THR A 687 1.46 -32.03 19.41
N LEU A 688 1.93 -30.80 19.57
CA LEU A 688 1.32 -29.81 20.46
C LEU A 688 0.41 -28.92 19.60
N LYS A 689 -0.90 -28.93 19.85
CA LYS A 689 -1.86 -28.12 19.10
C LYS A 689 -1.98 -26.74 19.75
N ALA A 690 -1.64 -25.68 19.01
CA ALA A 690 -1.83 -24.30 19.43
C ALA A 690 -3.17 -23.74 18.95
N GLU A 691 -3.70 -22.79 19.71
CA GLU A 691 -4.93 -22.04 19.41
C GLU A 691 -4.61 -20.56 19.31
N TYR A 692 -5.33 -19.85 18.42
CA TYR A 692 -5.03 -18.45 18.09
C TYR A 692 -6.24 -17.52 18.26
N SER A 693 -5.96 -16.23 18.36
CA SER A 693 -6.93 -15.16 18.62
C SER A 693 -8.05 -14.99 17.57
N ASP A 694 -7.91 -15.56 16.37
CA ASP A 694 -8.93 -15.60 15.32
C ASP A 694 -9.72 -16.94 15.28
N GLY A 695 -9.40 -17.88 16.17
CA GLY A 695 -9.99 -19.22 16.21
C GLY A 695 -9.29 -20.25 15.31
N SER A 696 -8.19 -19.88 14.64
CA SER A 696 -7.34 -20.86 13.93
C SER A 696 -6.52 -21.71 14.91
N THR A 697 -5.91 -22.80 14.38
CA THR A 697 -5.07 -23.72 15.15
C THR A 697 -3.87 -24.20 14.32
N PHE A 698 -2.76 -24.53 14.97
CA PHE A 698 -1.57 -25.09 14.32
C PHE A 698 -0.97 -26.25 15.13
N ASP A 699 -0.53 -27.30 14.44
CA ASP A 699 0.07 -28.49 15.03
C ASP A 699 1.60 -28.45 15.00
N PHE A 700 2.21 -28.09 16.13
CA PHE A 700 3.66 -28.15 16.30
C PHE A 700 4.13 -29.59 16.43
N ARG A 701 5.07 -30.00 15.57
CA ARG A 701 5.92 -31.17 15.81
C ARG A 701 6.69 -31.01 17.12
N VAL A 702 7.03 -32.11 17.76
CA VAL A 702 7.64 -32.12 19.10
C VAL A 702 9.00 -32.82 19.05
N ASN A 703 10.03 -32.14 19.56
CA ASN A 703 11.31 -32.76 19.84
C ASN A 703 11.20 -33.49 21.19
N TRP A 704 10.94 -34.80 21.12
CA TRP A 704 10.75 -35.67 22.28
C TRP A 704 12.09 -36.03 22.95
N ASN A 705 12.05 -36.26 24.26
CA ASN A 705 13.21 -36.74 25.01
C ASN A 705 13.63 -38.14 24.53
N GLU A 706 14.75 -38.21 23.81
CA GLU A 706 15.24 -39.46 23.23
C GLU A 706 15.54 -40.54 24.27
N ASP A 707 15.98 -40.20 25.48
CA ASP A 707 16.34 -41.20 26.49
C ASP A 707 15.10 -41.80 27.15
N GLN A 708 14.04 -41.02 27.31
CA GLN A 708 12.71 -41.51 27.67
C GLN A 708 12.12 -42.39 26.54
N LEU A 709 12.28 -41.99 25.27
CA LEU A 709 11.89 -42.84 24.13
C LEU A 709 12.70 -44.14 24.04
N LYS A 710 14.01 -44.11 24.31
CA LYS A 710 14.87 -45.31 24.31
C LYS A 710 14.47 -46.26 25.42
N SER A 711 14.20 -45.74 26.62
CA SER A 711 13.81 -46.52 27.82
C SER A 711 12.33 -46.92 27.90
N LEU A 712 11.48 -46.43 26.98
CA LEU A 712 10.08 -46.83 26.89
C LEU A 712 9.93 -48.36 26.70
N SER A 713 9.42 -49.02 27.74
CA SER A 713 9.02 -50.44 27.74
C SER A 713 7.50 -50.56 27.85
N THR A 714 6.98 -51.63 27.26
CA THR A 714 5.58 -52.05 27.29
C THR A 714 5.39 -53.39 28.00
N ASP A 715 6.43 -53.88 28.70
CA ASP A 715 6.43 -55.25 29.25
C ASP A 715 5.67 -55.35 30.57
N GLU A 716 5.38 -54.23 31.21
CA GLU A 716 4.58 -54.14 32.43
C GLU A 716 3.51 -53.05 32.32
N ALA A 717 2.36 -53.25 32.97
CA ALA A 717 1.30 -52.26 33.01
C ALA A 717 1.68 -51.06 33.89
N GLY A 718 1.32 -49.85 33.46
CA GLY A 718 1.70 -48.60 34.12
C GLY A 718 1.55 -47.38 33.22
N GLU A 719 1.88 -46.21 33.75
CA GLU A 719 1.87 -44.95 33.01
C GLU A 719 3.29 -44.36 32.96
N THR A 720 3.75 -44.05 31.75
CA THR A 720 5.03 -43.38 31.49
C THR A 720 4.75 -42.01 30.87
N THR A 721 5.26 -40.94 31.46
CA THR A 721 5.25 -39.61 30.84
C THR A 721 6.51 -39.42 30.02
N ILE A 722 6.35 -39.06 28.75
CA ILE A 722 7.44 -38.64 27.86
C ILE A 722 7.34 -37.12 27.74
N GLU A 723 8.43 -36.43 28.05
CA GLU A 723 8.56 -34.99 27.95
C GLU A 723 9.14 -34.60 26.59
N GLY A 724 8.75 -33.43 26.09
CA GLY A 724 9.21 -32.90 24.82
C GLY A 724 9.12 -31.38 24.76
N THR A 725 9.66 -30.83 23.67
CA THR A 725 9.65 -29.38 23.40
C THR A 725 9.05 -29.15 22.01
N ALA A 726 8.14 -28.19 21.87
CA ALA A 726 7.59 -27.84 20.56
C ALA A 726 8.70 -27.34 19.62
N ILE A 727 8.68 -27.78 18.36
CA ILE A 727 9.63 -27.35 17.33
C ILE A 727 9.16 -25.99 16.78
N GLN A 728 9.43 -24.94 17.55
CA GLN A 728 9.20 -23.55 17.15
C GLN A 728 10.36 -23.03 16.30
N GLN A 729 10.06 -22.34 15.19
CA GLN A 729 11.07 -21.85 14.25
C GLN A 729 11.24 -20.34 14.39
N ASN A 730 12.37 -19.88 14.94
CA ASN A 730 12.62 -18.46 15.25
C ASN A 730 13.57 -17.75 14.27
N TYR A 731 13.63 -18.20 13.00
CA TYR A 731 14.58 -17.69 12.01
C TYR A 731 14.42 -16.20 11.70
N SER A 732 13.20 -15.64 11.80
CA SER A 732 12.93 -14.21 11.62
C SER A 732 13.46 -13.34 12.77
N GLU A 733 13.46 -13.85 14.00
CA GLU A 733 14.10 -13.19 15.16
C GLU A 733 15.62 -13.44 15.20
N GLN A 734 16.08 -14.58 14.69
CA GLN A 734 17.51 -14.90 14.55
C GLN A 734 18.07 -14.55 13.16
N PHE A 735 17.52 -13.53 12.53
CA PHE A 735 17.88 -13.08 11.18
C PHE A 735 19.36 -12.59 11.12
N PRO A 736 20.11 -12.91 10.04
CA PRO A 736 19.69 -13.67 8.86
C PRO A 736 19.77 -15.19 9.00
N MET A 737 18.99 -15.90 8.19
CA MET A 737 19.14 -17.33 7.97
C MET A 737 20.38 -17.62 7.10
N MET A 738 20.53 -16.88 6.00
CA MET A 738 21.71 -16.93 5.12
C MET A 738 22.14 -15.53 4.70
N SER A 739 23.39 -15.17 4.99
CA SER A 739 23.92 -13.82 4.78
C SER A 739 24.33 -13.56 3.33
N ASN A 740 23.94 -12.39 2.79
CA ASN A 740 24.27 -11.98 1.41
C ASN A 740 23.75 -12.99 0.37
N ARG A 741 22.52 -13.45 0.61
CA ARG A 741 21.66 -14.23 -0.27
C ARG A 741 20.39 -13.41 -0.46
N ALA A 742 20.27 -12.76 -1.59
CA ALA A 742 19.02 -12.16 -2.01
C ALA A 742 18.19 -13.17 -2.78
N ASP A 743 16.96 -12.78 -3.12
CA ASP A 743 16.05 -13.51 -4.00
C ASP A 743 16.04 -15.03 -3.68
N PRO A 744 15.79 -15.42 -2.40
CA PRO A 744 16.15 -16.73 -1.89
C PRO A 744 15.05 -17.77 -2.14
N ASN A 745 15.48 -18.97 -2.53
CA ASN A 745 14.62 -20.13 -2.72
C ASN A 745 15.16 -21.32 -1.95
N ILE A 746 14.26 -22.15 -1.40
CA ILE A 746 14.58 -23.40 -0.70
C ILE A 746 13.64 -24.47 -1.25
N VAL A 747 14.12 -25.71 -1.40
CA VAL A 747 13.29 -26.88 -1.73
C VAL A 747 13.77 -28.11 -0.97
N TYR A 748 12.86 -29.05 -0.68
CA TYR A 748 13.23 -30.38 -0.22
C TYR A 748 13.25 -31.36 -1.39
N TYR A 749 14.37 -32.05 -1.61
CA TYR A 749 14.53 -33.00 -2.71
C TYR A 749 15.34 -34.22 -2.24
N LYS A 750 14.79 -35.43 -2.46
CA LYS A 750 15.45 -36.73 -2.23
C LYS A 750 16.27 -36.82 -0.92
N GLY A 751 15.66 -36.44 0.21
CA GLY A 751 16.27 -36.57 1.54
C GLY A 751 16.93 -35.31 2.08
N LYS A 752 17.18 -34.28 1.25
CA LYS A 752 17.92 -33.07 1.62
C LYS A 752 17.16 -31.79 1.29
N TYR A 753 17.44 -30.75 2.06
CA TYR A 753 17.09 -29.38 1.71
C TYR A 753 18.18 -28.80 0.83
N TYR A 754 17.77 -28.12 -0.24
CA TYR A 754 18.64 -27.34 -1.12
C TYR A 754 18.19 -25.88 -1.09
N ALA A 755 19.14 -24.96 -0.99
CA ALA A 755 18.87 -23.53 -0.92
C ALA A 755 19.75 -22.75 -1.90
N MET A 756 19.16 -21.79 -2.59
CA MET A 756 19.82 -20.89 -3.54
C MET A 756 19.38 -19.44 -3.31
N GLY A 757 20.08 -18.51 -3.94
CA GLY A 757 19.73 -17.10 -3.97
C GLY A 757 20.78 -16.27 -4.71
N THR A 758 20.41 -15.08 -5.17
CA THR A 758 21.32 -14.13 -5.82
C THR A 758 22.46 -13.73 -4.87
N SER A 759 23.69 -13.74 -5.37
CA SER A 759 24.86 -13.25 -4.61
C SER A 759 24.96 -11.72 -4.64
N ASP A 760 24.43 -11.06 -3.61
CA ASP A 760 24.54 -9.60 -3.45
C ASP A 760 26.00 -9.11 -3.27
N THR A 761 26.93 -9.99 -2.90
CA THR A 761 28.37 -9.72 -2.93
C THR A 761 29.01 -10.19 -4.24
N GLY A 762 29.99 -9.44 -4.74
CA GLY A 762 30.70 -9.77 -5.99
C GLY A 762 29.99 -9.31 -7.27
N GLY A 763 28.89 -8.54 -7.17
CA GLY A 763 28.22 -7.97 -8.35
C GLY A 763 27.26 -8.94 -9.06
N MET A 764 26.71 -9.92 -8.33
CA MET A 764 25.64 -10.81 -8.82
C MET A 764 26.04 -11.68 -10.03
N LYS A 765 27.31 -12.10 -10.08
CA LYS A 765 27.94 -12.85 -11.19
C LYS A 765 27.88 -14.38 -11.06
N THR A 766 27.45 -14.88 -9.91
CA THR A 766 27.60 -16.29 -9.51
C THR A 766 26.45 -16.75 -8.63
N LEU A 767 26.03 -17.99 -8.81
CA LEU A 767 25.01 -18.68 -8.03
C LEU A 767 25.62 -19.88 -7.30
N PHE A 768 25.26 -20.02 -6.03
CA PHE A 768 25.70 -21.11 -5.16
C PHE A 768 24.48 -21.90 -4.68
N ILE A 769 24.63 -23.22 -4.60
CA ILE A 769 23.66 -24.12 -3.98
C ILE A 769 24.20 -24.60 -2.63
N ARG A 770 23.44 -24.37 -1.56
CA ARG A 770 23.70 -24.93 -0.23
C ARG A 770 22.84 -26.16 -0.04
N SER A 771 23.38 -27.24 0.51
CA SER A 771 22.60 -28.43 0.86
C SER A 771 22.74 -28.85 2.33
N SER A 772 21.67 -29.38 2.92
CA SER A 772 21.68 -29.87 4.30
C SER A 772 20.62 -30.94 4.54
N ASP A 773 20.82 -31.82 5.53
CA ASP A 773 19.83 -32.83 5.94
C ASP A 773 18.66 -32.25 6.74
N THR A 774 18.80 -31.03 7.27
CA THR A 774 17.77 -30.35 8.05
C THR A 774 17.66 -28.88 7.65
N LEU A 775 16.46 -28.30 7.78
CA LEU A 775 16.22 -26.87 7.54
C LEU A 775 17.13 -26.00 8.42
N ALA A 776 17.23 -26.30 9.71
CA ALA A 776 18.12 -25.60 10.65
C ALA A 776 19.60 -25.69 10.25
N GLY A 777 20.01 -26.79 9.62
CA GLY A 777 21.37 -27.02 9.15
C GLY A 777 21.80 -26.14 7.98
N LEU A 778 20.86 -25.50 7.26
CA LEU A 778 21.12 -24.49 6.23
C LEU A 778 21.58 -23.13 6.81
N LYS A 779 21.38 -22.89 8.10
CA LYS A 779 21.72 -21.60 8.74
C LYS A 779 23.24 -21.36 8.74
N ASP A 780 23.66 -20.11 8.58
CA ASP A 780 25.07 -19.72 8.73
C ASP A 780 25.64 -20.13 10.11
N GLN A 781 26.60 -21.06 10.12
CA GLN A 781 27.08 -21.70 11.36
C GLN A 781 28.21 -20.94 12.09
N LYS A 782 28.84 -19.95 11.44
CA LYS A 782 29.84 -19.05 12.03
C LYS A 782 29.74 -17.68 11.34
N ALA A 783 30.22 -16.63 11.99
CA ALA A 783 30.52 -15.37 11.32
C ALA A 783 31.91 -15.44 10.68
N GLY A 784 32.05 -14.98 9.43
CA GLY A 784 33.32 -14.90 8.72
C GLY A 784 33.24 -13.91 7.55
N THR A 785 34.37 -13.67 6.88
CA THR A 785 34.44 -12.69 5.78
C THR A 785 33.59 -13.12 4.59
N ALA A 786 32.58 -12.31 4.26
CA ALA A 786 31.81 -12.46 3.04
C ALA A 786 32.73 -12.33 1.81
N THR A 787 32.59 -13.26 0.88
CA THR A 787 33.29 -13.26 -0.42
C THR A 787 32.26 -13.19 -1.55
N GLU A 788 32.68 -13.26 -2.81
CA GLU A 788 31.74 -13.51 -3.91
C GLU A 788 31.02 -14.85 -3.68
N GLY A 789 29.69 -14.86 -3.73
CA GLY A 789 28.88 -15.96 -3.22
C GLY A 789 28.54 -15.87 -1.73
N GLY A 790 28.42 -14.66 -1.18
CA GLY A 790 28.02 -14.38 0.22
C GLY A 790 28.84 -15.08 1.31
N TYR A 791 28.18 -15.47 2.41
CA TYR A 791 28.77 -16.37 3.41
C TYR A 791 28.65 -17.82 2.93
N LYS A 792 29.68 -18.64 3.13
CA LYS A 792 29.74 -20.05 2.70
C LYS A 792 30.00 -20.96 3.88
N VAL A 793 29.22 -22.03 3.98
CA VAL A 793 29.42 -23.12 4.93
C VAL A 793 30.21 -24.23 4.25
N GLU A 794 31.38 -24.54 4.81
CA GLU A 794 32.29 -25.57 4.29
C GLU A 794 31.57 -26.93 4.22
N GLY A 795 31.69 -27.60 3.07
CA GLY A 795 31.01 -28.87 2.80
C GLY A 795 29.51 -28.78 2.51
N GLN A 796 28.90 -27.58 2.51
CA GLN A 796 27.49 -27.39 2.14
C GLN A 796 27.29 -26.49 0.91
N ASP A 797 27.98 -25.33 0.84
CA ASP A 797 27.88 -24.41 -0.31
C ASP A 797 28.77 -24.87 -1.48
N THR A 798 28.16 -25.08 -2.63
CA THR A 798 28.84 -25.43 -3.89
C THR A 798 28.57 -24.35 -4.94
N TYR A 799 29.59 -23.92 -5.68
CA TYR A 799 29.43 -23.05 -6.86
C TYR A 799 28.70 -23.84 -7.95
N LEU A 800 27.62 -23.29 -8.51
CA LEU A 800 26.81 -24.00 -9.48
C LEU A 800 26.79 -23.34 -10.87
N PHE A 801 26.40 -22.06 -10.96
CA PHE A 801 26.27 -21.33 -12.23
C PHE A 801 26.93 -19.93 -12.12
N GLY A 802 27.33 -19.33 -13.23
CA GLY A 802 27.95 -17.99 -13.26
C GLY A 802 29.02 -17.83 -14.33
N GLU A 803 29.78 -16.73 -14.31
CA GLU A 803 30.73 -16.40 -15.38
C GLU A 803 31.83 -17.45 -15.68
N ASN A 804 32.02 -18.45 -14.82
CA ASN A 804 33.06 -19.49 -14.90
C ASN A 804 32.50 -20.92 -14.97
N ASP A 805 31.20 -21.10 -15.24
CA ASP A 805 30.55 -22.42 -15.32
C ASP A 805 30.84 -23.19 -16.63
N GLY A 806 31.29 -22.49 -17.67
CA GLY A 806 31.59 -23.04 -19.00
C GLY A 806 30.45 -22.91 -20.01
N LEU A 807 29.29 -22.39 -19.63
CA LEU A 807 28.14 -22.12 -20.51
C LEU A 807 28.32 -20.82 -21.32
N GLY A 808 29.15 -19.90 -20.82
CA GLY A 808 29.62 -18.71 -21.54
C GLY A 808 28.89 -17.42 -21.20
N HIS A 809 27.90 -17.47 -20.30
CA HIS A 809 27.19 -16.30 -19.78
C HIS A 809 28.13 -15.30 -19.07
N LYS A 810 27.74 -14.02 -19.09
CA LYS A 810 28.49 -12.90 -18.49
C LYS A 810 27.54 -11.92 -17.83
N GLY A 811 28.01 -11.22 -16.80
CA GLY A 811 27.20 -10.27 -16.04
C GLY A 811 26.25 -10.97 -15.06
N TYR A 812 25.01 -10.48 -15.00
CA TYR A 812 24.06 -10.85 -13.96
C TYR A 812 23.56 -12.29 -14.04
N HIS A 813 23.46 -12.91 -12.87
CA HIS A 813 22.81 -14.20 -12.62
C HIS A 813 21.88 -13.99 -11.42
N TRP A 814 20.58 -13.88 -11.69
CA TRP A 814 19.57 -13.43 -10.74
C TRP A 814 18.49 -14.48 -10.47
N ALA A 815 17.95 -14.44 -9.25
CA ALA A 815 16.72 -15.10 -8.81
C ALA A 815 16.62 -16.59 -9.17
N PRO A 816 17.53 -17.46 -8.66
CA PRO A 816 17.41 -18.90 -8.84
C PRO A 816 16.25 -19.49 -8.03
N GLU A 817 15.23 -20.03 -8.69
CA GLU A 817 14.18 -20.83 -8.07
C GLU A 817 14.32 -22.32 -8.40
N LEU A 818 14.46 -23.16 -7.36
CA LEU A 818 14.41 -24.62 -7.48
C LEU A 818 12.97 -25.11 -7.43
N HIS A 819 12.59 -25.94 -8.40
CA HIS A 819 11.25 -26.53 -8.53
C HIS A 819 11.33 -28.03 -8.73
N VAL A 820 10.47 -28.79 -8.04
CA VAL A 820 10.31 -30.24 -8.27
C VAL A 820 9.09 -30.46 -9.16
N ILE A 821 9.35 -30.87 -10.41
CA ILE A 821 8.32 -31.04 -11.45
C ILE A 821 8.37 -32.50 -11.89
N ASP A 822 7.27 -33.23 -11.72
CA ASP A 822 7.15 -34.68 -11.94
C ASP A 822 8.34 -35.51 -11.40
N GLY A 823 8.84 -35.14 -10.21
CA GLY A 823 9.93 -35.82 -9.51
C GLY A 823 11.36 -35.47 -9.98
N LYS A 824 11.50 -34.64 -11.01
CA LYS A 824 12.78 -34.06 -11.45
C LYS A 824 12.99 -32.68 -10.83
N LEU A 825 14.24 -32.26 -10.70
CA LEU A 825 14.61 -30.95 -10.17
C LEU A 825 14.94 -30.00 -11.31
N TYR A 826 14.37 -28.80 -11.27
CA TYR A 826 14.63 -27.71 -12.22
C TYR A 826 15.11 -26.47 -11.46
N CYS A 827 15.94 -25.63 -12.10
CA CYS A 827 16.36 -24.33 -11.57
C CYS A 827 16.06 -23.23 -12.59
N PHE A 828 15.09 -22.37 -12.28
CA PHE A 828 14.73 -21.20 -13.08
C PHE A 828 15.60 -20.03 -12.63
N TYR A 829 16.18 -19.27 -13.55
CA TYR A 829 16.99 -18.08 -13.20
C TYR A 829 17.04 -17.11 -14.39
N ALA A 830 17.59 -15.92 -14.19
CA ALA A 830 17.82 -14.96 -15.26
C ALA A 830 19.30 -14.65 -15.48
N THR A 831 19.73 -14.61 -16.74
CA THR A 831 21.08 -14.19 -17.14
C THR A 831 21.12 -13.56 -18.54
N TYR A 832 22.24 -12.94 -18.92
CA TYR A 832 22.42 -12.40 -20.27
C TYR A 832 22.65 -13.52 -21.30
N PRO A 833 22.00 -13.48 -22.47
CA PRO A 833 22.20 -14.50 -23.50
C PRO A 833 23.61 -14.50 -24.09
N THR A 834 24.03 -15.62 -24.66
CA THR A 834 25.32 -15.75 -25.34
C THR A 834 25.26 -15.32 -26.82
N GLY A 835 26.31 -14.65 -27.30
CA GLY A 835 26.47 -14.25 -28.71
C GLY A 835 25.77 -12.95 -29.12
N GLY A 836 25.71 -12.68 -30.43
CA GLY A 836 25.15 -11.44 -30.99
C GLY A 836 23.63 -11.24 -30.81
N ALA A 837 22.93 -12.26 -30.29
CA ALA A 837 21.54 -12.18 -29.84
C ALA A 837 21.42 -12.06 -28.30
N GLY A 838 22.49 -11.54 -27.67
CA GLY A 838 22.63 -11.24 -26.25
C GLY A 838 23.55 -10.03 -25.99
N ASP A 839 23.67 -9.15 -26.98
CA ASP A 839 24.46 -7.92 -26.89
C ASP A 839 23.89 -7.00 -25.78
N GLU A 840 24.77 -6.43 -24.96
CA GLU A 840 24.46 -5.36 -23.99
C GLU A 840 23.80 -4.14 -24.65
N ASN A 841 23.92 -4.03 -25.97
CA ASN A 841 23.30 -3.03 -26.84
C ASN A 841 21.96 -3.49 -27.48
N ILE A 842 20.99 -4.02 -26.73
CA ILE A 842 19.60 -4.21 -27.23
C ILE A 842 18.95 -2.83 -27.47
N THR A 843 19.30 -2.21 -28.60
CA THR A 843 18.94 -0.84 -28.99
C THR A 843 17.48 -0.66 -29.41
N ALA A 844 16.76 -1.75 -29.67
CA ALA A 844 15.35 -1.74 -30.08
C ALA A 844 14.36 -1.92 -28.92
N SER A 845 14.84 -2.08 -27.68
CA SER A 845 13.96 -2.19 -26.51
C SER A 845 13.22 -0.87 -26.25
N PRO A 846 11.88 -0.82 -26.24
CA PRO A 846 11.18 0.38 -25.82
C PRO A 846 11.32 0.64 -24.31
N ASN A 847 11.55 -0.43 -23.52
CA ASN A 847 11.77 -0.38 -22.08
C ASN A 847 12.65 -1.53 -21.59
N TRP A 848 13.69 -1.20 -20.83
CA TRP A 848 14.38 -2.14 -19.93
C TRP A 848 14.93 -3.36 -20.69
N ALA A 849 15.98 -3.14 -21.49
CA ALA A 849 16.87 -4.22 -21.92
C ALA A 849 17.62 -4.82 -20.71
N GLY A 850 17.84 -6.13 -20.72
CA GLY A 850 18.51 -6.81 -19.60
C GLY A 850 18.48 -8.34 -19.72
N PRO A 851 18.69 -9.06 -18.61
CA PRO A 851 18.67 -10.52 -18.56
C PRO A 851 17.40 -11.16 -19.15
N SER A 852 17.57 -12.38 -19.67
CA SER A 852 16.50 -13.27 -20.12
C SER A 852 16.33 -14.44 -19.15
N ALA A 853 15.14 -15.04 -19.11
CA ALA A 853 14.85 -16.23 -18.33
C ALA A 853 15.43 -17.52 -18.96
N TYR A 854 15.97 -18.38 -18.09
CA TYR A 854 16.57 -19.68 -18.38
C TYR A 854 16.09 -20.73 -17.38
N VAL A 855 16.09 -22.00 -17.78
CA VAL A 855 15.75 -23.16 -16.95
C VAL A 855 16.85 -24.20 -17.08
N MET A 856 17.43 -24.59 -15.95
CA MET A 856 18.32 -25.75 -15.86
C MET A 856 17.50 -26.97 -15.46
N GLU A 857 17.55 -28.04 -16.26
CA GLU A 857 16.98 -29.36 -15.96
C GLU A 857 18.05 -30.28 -15.38
N LEU A 858 17.82 -30.86 -14.20
CA LEU A 858 18.72 -31.87 -13.65
C LEU A 858 18.50 -33.23 -14.35
N LYS A 859 19.58 -33.84 -14.84
CA LYS A 859 19.55 -35.17 -15.49
C LYS A 859 19.00 -36.23 -14.54
N ASP A 860 18.42 -37.28 -15.13
CA ASP A 860 17.94 -38.44 -14.37
C ASP A 860 19.08 -39.11 -13.59
N GLY A 861 18.99 -39.08 -12.26
CA GLY A 861 20.04 -39.57 -11.35
C GLY A 861 21.23 -38.62 -11.16
N GLY A 862 21.19 -37.40 -11.70
CA GLY A 862 22.22 -36.37 -11.53
C GLY A 862 22.30 -35.82 -10.11
N ASP A 863 23.45 -35.23 -9.79
CA ASP A 863 23.73 -34.58 -8.50
C ASP A 863 23.38 -33.07 -8.58
N PRO A 864 22.43 -32.55 -7.77
CA PRO A 864 22.08 -31.13 -7.76
C PRO A 864 23.26 -30.17 -7.54
N THR A 865 24.35 -30.64 -6.91
CA THR A 865 25.54 -29.83 -6.61
C THR A 865 26.54 -29.77 -7.76
N ARG A 866 26.30 -30.45 -8.88
CA ARG A 866 27.27 -30.58 -9.99
C ARG A 866 26.75 -29.94 -11.27
N THR A 867 27.33 -28.80 -11.67
CA THR A 867 27.00 -28.05 -12.91
C THR A 867 26.87 -28.95 -14.14
N ALA A 868 27.79 -29.90 -14.33
CA ALA A 868 27.83 -30.80 -15.47
C ALA A 868 26.65 -31.80 -15.55
N ASP A 869 25.88 -31.96 -14.47
CA ASP A 869 24.71 -32.85 -14.41
C ASP A 869 23.40 -32.12 -14.79
N TRP A 870 23.46 -30.81 -15.03
CA TRP A 870 22.33 -30.00 -15.52
C TRP A 870 22.33 -29.88 -17.05
N ILE A 871 21.18 -29.54 -17.62
CA ILE A 871 20.93 -29.22 -19.04
C ILE A 871 20.27 -27.85 -19.10
N GLU A 872 20.83 -26.92 -19.88
CA GLU A 872 20.28 -25.57 -20.03
C GLU A 872 19.21 -25.49 -21.12
N HIS A 873 18.11 -24.81 -20.81
CA HIS A 873 17.08 -24.40 -21.76
C HIS A 873 16.82 -22.89 -21.62
N ARG A 874 16.97 -22.10 -22.69
CA ARG A 874 16.45 -20.72 -22.72
C ARG A 874 14.94 -20.76 -22.81
N VAL A 875 14.23 -19.92 -22.05
CA VAL A 875 12.76 -19.90 -22.05
C VAL A 875 12.20 -19.44 -23.40
N GLN A 876 11.18 -20.14 -23.87
CA GLN A 876 10.60 -20.02 -25.19
C GLN A 876 9.16 -19.49 -25.17
N ALA A 877 8.85 -18.70 -26.20
CA ALA A 877 7.48 -18.35 -26.56
C ALA A 877 6.75 -19.57 -27.18
N LYS A 878 5.45 -19.40 -27.41
CA LYS A 878 4.54 -20.45 -27.91
C LYS A 878 4.96 -21.09 -29.25
N ASP A 879 5.64 -20.35 -30.10
CA ASP A 879 6.16 -20.80 -31.39
C ASP A 879 7.54 -21.50 -31.29
N GLY A 880 8.11 -21.63 -30.08
CA GLY A 880 9.48 -22.10 -29.85
C GLY A 880 10.55 -21.02 -30.04
N GLY A 881 10.15 -19.78 -30.35
CA GLY A 881 11.04 -18.62 -30.44
C GLY A 881 11.47 -18.12 -29.05
N VAL A 882 12.34 -17.10 -29.04
CA VAL A 882 12.81 -16.47 -27.79
C VAL A 882 11.66 -15.74 -27.07
N LEU A 883 11.45 -16.04 -25.79
CA LEU A 883 10.54 -15.24 -24.96
C LEU A 883 11.09 -13.81 -24.80
N SER A 884 10.26 -12.80 -25.07
CA SER A 884 10.60 -11.37 -24.93
C SER A 884 11.90 -10.96 -25.65
N PRO A 885 11.98 -11.07 -26.99
CA PRO A 885 13.22 -10.87 -27.76
C PRO A 885 13.80 -9.45 -27.70
N HIS A 886 13.07 -8.48 -27.14
CA HIS A 886 13.44 -7.07 -27.07
C HIS A 886 13.31 -6.48 -25.65
N GLY A 887 13.03 -7.27 -24.62
CA GLY A 887 12.80 -6.76 -23.26
C GLY A 887 13.22 -7.76 -22.20
N LEU A 888 13.65 -7.24 -21.05
CA LEU A 888 14.01 -8.01 -19.87
C LEU A 888 12.91 -9.02 -19.49
N SER A 889 13.32 -10.24 -19.11
CA SER A 889 12.47 -11.26 -18.49
C SER A 889 13.23 -11.91 -17.31
N ILE A 890 12.74 -11.69 -16.10
CA ILE A 890 13.39 -12.11 -14.84
C ILE A 890 12.38 -12.72 -13.88
N ASP A 891 12.88 -13.31 -12.80
CA ASP A 891 12.07 -13.76 -11.66
C ASP A 891 10.97 -14.74 -12.07
N MET A 892 11.36 -15.77 -12.82
CA MET A 892 10.42 -16.74 -13.35
C MET A 892 10.15 -17.86 -12.34
N THR A 893 8.90 -17.97 -11.91
CA THR A 893 8.40 -19.05 -11.06
C THR A 893 7.56 -20.03 -11.86
N TYR A 894 7.52 -21.28 -11.41
CA TYR A 894 6.64 -22.35 -11.89
C TYR A 894 5.61 -22.71 -10.82
N PHE A 895 4.37 -23.01 -11.21
CA PHE A 895 3.36 -23.52 -10.29
C PHE A 895 2.26 -24.33 -10.98
N GLU A 896 1.59 -25.19 -10.21
CA GLU A 896 0.51 -26.05 -10.68
C GLU A 896 -0.81 -25.70 -9.98
N VAL A 897 -1.91 -25.68 -10.74
CA VAL A 897 -3.27 -25.47 -10.21
C VAL A 897 -4.23 -26.42 -10.92
N GLY A 898 -4.71 -27.44 -10.20
CA GLY A 898 -5.55 -28.49 -10.77
C GLY A 898 -4.77 -29.39 -11.72
N ASP A 899 -5.20 -29.48 -12.97
CA ASP A 899 -4.56 -30.23 -14.05
C ASP A 899 -3.60 -29.39 -14.91
N LYS A 900 -3.47 -28.09 -14.61
CA LYS A 900 -2.66 -27.13 -15.38
C LYS A 900 -1.38 -26.71 -14.66
N ALA A 901 -0.34 -26.47 -15.46
CA ALA A 901 0.91 -25.89 -15.05
C ALA A 901 1.11 -24.52 -15.69
N TYR A 902 1.77 -23.60 -14.97
CA TYR A 902 1.97 -22.21 -15.37
C TYR A 902 3.40 -21.75 -15.06
N ILE A 903 3.86 -20.77 -15.83
CA ILE A 903 4.99 -19.92 -15.45
C ILE A 903 4.49 -18.48 -15.28
N ALA A 904 5.01 -17.78 -14.27
CA ALA A 904 4.82 -16.34 -14.08
C ALA A 904 6.17 -15.64 -13.88
N TRP A 905 6.34 -14.44 -14.42
CA TRP A 905 7.63 -13.73 -14.42
C TRP A 905 7.47 -12.22 -14.54
N SER A 906 8.51 -11.46 -14.14
CA SER A 906 8.61 -10.03 -14.37
C SER A 906 9.15 -9.72 -15.77
N GLN A 907 8.49 -8.84 -16.52
CA GLN A 907 8.86 -8.52 -17.89
C GLN A 907 8.81 -7.01 -18.19
N GLY A 908 9.77 -6.54 -19.00
CA GLY A 908 9.66 -5.24 -19.69
C GLY A 908 8.49 -5.22 -20.67
N ASP A 909 7.81 -4.07 -20.79
CA ASP A 909 6.79 -3.89 -21.83
C ASP A 909 7.46 -3.71 -23.20
N GLN A 910 7.11 -4.59 -24.15
CA GLN A 910 7.72 -4.68 -25.48
C GLN A 910 7.14 -3.70 -26.51
N VAL A 911 6.15 -2.86 -26.16
CA VAL A 911 5.44 -1.99 -27.10
C VAL A 911 5.40 -0.52 -26.63
N ARG A 912 5.11 -0.26 -25.35
CA ARG A 912 4.81 1.08 -24.83
C ARG A 912 5.97 1.73 -24.11
N LYS A 913 6.76 2.53 -24.81
CA LYS A 913 7.89 3.29 -24.24
C LYS A 913 7.48 4.12 -23.02
N GLY A 914 8.19 3.95 -21.91
CA GLY A 914 7.94 4.55 -20.60
C GLY A 914 7.18 3.65 -19.60
N ALA A 915 6.56 2.56 -20.07
CA ALA A 915 5.88 1.59 -19.20
C ALA A 915 6.87 0.87 -18.26
N LYS A 916 6.40 0.57 -17.03
CA LYS A 916 7.16 -0.16 -16.02
C LYS A 916 7.14 -1.66 -16.28
N ALA A 917 8.17 -2.36 -15.80
CA ALA A 917 8.18 -3.83 -15.81
C ALA A 917 7.10 -4.39 -14.87
N ASN A 918 6.53 -5.52 -15.30
CA ASN A 918 5.21 -6.00 -14.90
C ASN A 918 5.14 -7.53 -14.92
N VAL A 919 4.25 -8.14 -14.13
CA VAL A 919 4.14 -9.60 -14.11
C VAL A 919 3.23 -10.12 -15.22
N SER A 920 3.78 -11.06 -15.98
CA SER A 920 3.13 -11.84 -17.02
C SER A 920 2.99 -13.31 -16.60
N ILE A 921 2.04 -14.01 -17.21
CA ILE A 921 1.78 -15.45 -17.01
C ILE A 921 1.57 -16.16 -18.35
N ALA A 922 1.93 -17.44 -18.42
CA ALA A 922 1.57 -18.36 -19.51
C ALA A 922 1.34 -19.78 -18.97
N GLU A 923 0.51 -20.57 -19.64
CA GLU A 923 0.43 -22.02 -19.42
C GLU A 923 1.68 -22.71 -19.98
N VAL A 924 2.13 -23.78 -19.35
CA VAL A 924 3.25 -24.65 -19.80
C VAL A 924 2.86 -26.13 -19.66
N SER A 925 3.67 -27.03 -20.22
CA SER A 925 3.57 -28.46 -19.93
C SER A 925 4.70 -28.91 -18.99
N LYS A 926 4.45 -29.96 -18.20
CA LYS A 926 5.40 -30.47 -17.21
C LYS A 926 6.67 -31.08 -17.81
N ASP A 927 6.58 -31.58 -19.05
CA ASP A 927 7.72 -32.13 -19.81
C ASP A 927 8.61 -31.04 -20.42
N LYS A 928 8.07 -29.81 -20.58
CA LYS A 928 8.78 -28.64 -21.12
C LYS A 928 8.39 -27.35 -20.39
N PRO A 929 8.70 -27.24 -19.08
CA PRO A 929 8.31 -26.08 -18.30
C PRO A 929 9.01 -24.77 -18.73
N TRP A 930 9.98 -24.85 -19.65
CA TRP A 930 10.63 -23.71 -20.31
C TRP A 930 9.95 -23.25 -21.61
N GLN A 931 8.85 -23.88 -22.07
CA GLN A 931 8.15 -23.50 -23.30
C GLN A 931 6.69 -23.16 -23.03
N ALA A 932 6.29 -21.91 -23.32
CA ALA A 932 4.90 -21.48 -23.19
C ALA A 932 3.96 -22.23 -24.16
N LEU A 933 2.73 -22.50 -23.73
CA LEU A 933 1.63 -23.03 -24.55
C LEU A 933 0.63 -21.94 -24.97
N THR A 934 0.58 -20.84 -24.21
CA THR A 934 -0.26 -19.66 -24.47
C THR A 934 0.61 -18.44 -24.74
N ASP A 935 0.05 -17.41 -25.38
CA ASP A 935 0.73 -16.13 -25.53
C ASP A 935 0.83 -15.45 -24.15
N PRO A 936 1.98 -14.86 -23.78
CA PRO A 936 2.16 -14.18 -22.49
C PRO A 936 1.07 -13.15 -22.18
N GLN A 937 0.38 -13.31 -21.04
CA GLN A 937 -0.65 -12.38 -20.59
C GLN A 937 -0.15 -11.55 -19.41
N ARG A 938 -0.18 -10.21 -19.53
CA ARG A 938 0.10 -9.32 -18.40
C ARG A 938 -1.07 -9.31 -17.42
N ILE A 939 -0.87 -9.85 -16.23
CA ILE A 939 -1.92 -9.93 -15.19
C ILE A 939 -1.91 -8.74 -14.23
N MET A 940 -0.78 -8.08 -14.00
CA MET A 940 -0.71 -6.85 -13.20
C MET A 940 0.38 -5.89 -13.67
N ARG A 941 0.43 -4.67 -13.11
CA ARG A 941 1.50 -3.66 -13.31
C ARG A 941 1.61 -2.80 -12.04
N PRO A 942 2.72 -2.06 -11.84
CA PRO A 942 2.78 -1.03 -10.81
C PRO A 942 1.69 0.02 -11.03
N GLU A 943 0.80 0.18 -10.06
CA GLU A 943 -0.33 1.11 -10.12
C GLU A 943 -0.69 1.75 -8.77
N TRP A 944 -0.28 1.20 -7.62
CA TRP A 944 -0.54 1.80 -6.29
C TRP A 944 0.63 2.66 -5.79
N GLY A 945 0.34 3.73 -5.04
CA GLY A 945 1.32 4.67 -4.46
C GLY A 945 2.54 4.02 -3.78
N TRP A 946 2.35 2.84 -3.20
CA TRP A 946 3.40 2.05 -2.53
C TRP A 946 4.31 1.25 -3.46
N GLU A 947 4.11 1.25 -4.79
CA GLU A 947 4.81 0.37 -5.76
C GLU A 947 5.81 1.11 -6.69
N LEU A 948 5.66 2.42 -6.87
CA LEU A 948 5.85 3.04 -8.19
C LEU A 948 7.23 3.64 -8.53
N ASP A 949 8.19 3.75 -7.60
CA ASP A 949 9.55 4.18 -7.99
C ASP A 949 10.28 3.08 -8.80
N GLY A 950 9.78 1.82 -8.82
CA GLY A 950 10.43 0.68 -9.46
C GLY A 950 9.53 -0.27 -10.27
N VAL A 951 9.51 -1.54 -9.87
CA VAL A 951 9.04 -2.71 -10.65
C VAL A 951 7.83 -3.38 -9.97
N ASN A 952 7.16 -4.31 -10.66
CA ASN A 952 6.43 -5.40 -10.03
C ASN A 952 7.14 -6.71 -10.42
N GLU A 953 7.82 -7.35 -9.47
CA GLU A 953 8.76 -8.46 -9.70
C GLU A 953 8.67 -9.54 -8.60
N GLY A 954 9.55 -10.54 -8.62
CA GLY A 954 9.52 -11.68 -7.68
C GLY A 954 8.16 -12.36 -7.51
N PRO A 955 7.44 -12.76 -8.57
CA PRO A 955 6.20 -13.52 -8.43
C PRO A 955 6.48 -14.92 -7.88
N ASN A 956 5.75 -15.37 -6.86
CA ASN A 956 5.78 -16.76 -6.38
C ASN A 956 4.38 -17.16 -5.85
N VAL A 957 4.05 -18.45 -5.83
CA VAL A 957 2.65 -18.89 -5.67
C VAL A 957 2.44 -19.91 -4.54
N LEU A 958 1.45 -19.64 -3.70
CA LEU A 958 0.88 -20.56 -2.73
C LEU A 958 -0.56 -20.92 -3.13
N VAL A 959 -0.85 -22.21 -3.28
CA VAL A 959 -2.20 -22.73 -3.53
C VAL A 959 -2.75 -23.33 -2.23
N SER A 960 -3.82 -22.76 -1.69
CA SER A 960 -4.43 -23.24 -0.44
C SER A 960 -5.90 -22.80 -0.33
N GLY A 961 -6.73 -23.58 0.38
CA GLY A 961 -8.12 -23.21 0.68
C GLY A 961 -9.03 -22.97 -0.55
N GLY A 962 -8.72 -23.56 -1.70
CA GLY A 962 -9.43 -23.29 -2.97
C GLY A 962 -9.09 -21.94 -3.60
N LYS A 963 -8.00 -21.30 -3.17
CA LYS A 963 -7.47 -20.03 -3.68
C LYS A 963 -6.05 -20.19 -4.21
N VAL A 964 -5.67 -19.27 -5.10
CA VAL A 964 -4.31 -19.09 -5.60
C VAL A 964 -3.82 -17.74 -5.09
N TYR A 965 -2.76 -17.75 -4.28
CA TYR A 965 -2.13 -16.58 -3.69
C TYR A 965 -0.78 -16.37 -4.38
N MET A 966 -0.66 -15.37 -5.24
CA MET A 966 0.60 -15.01 -5.88
C MET A 966 1.17 -13.77 -5.19
N VAL A 967 2.25 -13.95 -4.42
CA VAL A 967 3.04 -12.81 -3.93
C VAL A 967 3.74 -12.12 -5.08
N PHE A 968 4.02 -10.84 -4.90
CA PHE A 968 4.91 -10.07 -5.78
C PHE A 968 5.56 -8.95 -4.97
N SER A 969 6.75 -8.51 -5.36
CA SER A 969 7.41 -7.37 -4.74
C SER A 969 7.40 -6.13 -5.63
N ALA A 970 7.50 -4.96 -4.99
CA ALA A 970 7.47 -3.67 -5.67
C ALA A 970 8.44 -2.64 -5.07
N GLN A 971 8.58 -1.51 -5.77
CA GLN A 971 9.62 -0.48 -5.62
C GLN A 971 10.98 -0.88 -6.22
N LEU A 972 11.96 0.03 -6.10
CA LEU A 972 13.37 -0.31 -6.29
C LEU A 972 13.89 -1.03 -5.03
N VAL A 973 14.87 -1.91 -5.20
CA VAL A 973 15.58 -2.63 -4.13
C VAL A 973 16.24 -1.64 -3.15
N THR A 974 15.48 -1.28 -2.13
CA THR A 974 15.75 -0.22 -1.15
C THR A 974 14.98 -0.55 0.12
N PRO A 975 15.19 0.17 1.24
CA PRO A 975 14.33 0.04 2.41
C PRO A 975 12.83 0.25 2.15
N GLN A 976 12.38 0.73 0.98
CA GLN A 976 10.95 0.87 0.63
C GLN A 976 10.36 -0.39 -0.02
N TYR A 977 11.21 -1.36 -0.38
CA TYR A 977 10.80 -2.60 -1.03
C TYR A 977 9.83 -3.39 -0.15
N ALA A 978 8.75 -3.88 -0.75
CA ALA A 978 7.63 -4.49 -0.03
C ALA A 978 6.92 -5.50 -0.93
N THR A 979 6.22 -6.46 -0.32
CA THR A 979 5.49 -7.51 -1.04
C THR A 979 3.98 -7.32 -0.94
N GLY A 980 3.30 -7.30 -2.08
CA GLY A 980 1.84 -7.38 -2.21
C GLY A 980 1.38 -8.78 -2.60
N MET A 981 0.08 -8.90 -2.85
CA MET A 981 -0.58 -10.18 -3.15
C MET A 981 -1.57 -10.03 -4.31
N LEU A 982 -1.58 -10.99 -5.24
CA LEU A 982 -2.70 -11.27 -6.15
C LEU A 982 -3.45 -12.51 -5.64
N ILE A 983 -4.79 -12.45 -5.66
CA ILE A 983 -5.66 -13.55 -5.21
C ILE A 983 -6.63 -13.94 -6.32
N ALA A 984 -6.66 -15.21 -6.69
CA ALA A 984 -7.62 -15.80 -7.63
C ALA A 984 -8.31 -17.04 -7.01
N ASN A 985 -9.39 -17.54 -7.62
CA ASN A 985 -9.99 -18.81 -7.23
C ASN A 985 -9.34 -19.97 -7.99
N VAL A 986 -9.24 -21.15 -7.35
CA VAL A 986 -8.93 -22.38 -8.07
C VAL A 986 -10.09 -22.69 -9.03
N GLY A 987 -9.76 -22.92 -10.31
CA GLY A 987 -10.73 -23.13 -11.38
C GLY A 987 -11.04 -21.88 -12.23
N ASP A 988 -10.59 -20.69 -11.82
CA ASP A 988 -10.60 -19.51 -12.70
C ASP A 988 -9.54 -19.64 -13.81
N ASP A 989 -9.75 -18.91 -14.91
CA ASP A 989 -8.73 -18.76 -15.95
C ASP A 989 -7.64 -17.78 -15.47
N LEU A 990 -6.56 -18.33 -14.92
CA LEU A 990 -5.45 -17.57 -14.33
C LEU A 990 -4.69 -16.72 -15.36
N THR A 991 -4.86 -16.97 -16.66
CA THR A 991 -4.24 -16.13 -17.70
C THR A 991 -4.95 -14.77 -17.86
N LYS A 992 -6.17 -14.62 -17.33
CA LYS A 992 -6.91 -13.35 -17.37
C LYS A 992 -6.63 -12.47 -16.15
N ALA A 993 -6.20 -11.23 -16.39
CA ALA A 993 -6.04 -10.21 -15.34
C ALA A 993 -7.29 -10.00 -14.49
N SER A 994 -8.49 -10.20 -15.05
CA SER A 994 -9.77 -10.08 -14.33
C SER A 994 -10.05 -11.18 -13.31
N SER A 995 -9.33 -12.30 -13.37
CA SER A 995 -9.42 -13.40 -12.39
C SER A 995 -8.67 -13.08 -11.10
N TRP A 996 -7.79 -12.07 -11.12
CA TRP A 996 -6.93 -11.70 -10.01
C TRP A 996 -7.44 -10.44 -9.29
N THR A 997 -7.55 -10.54 -7.97
CA THR A 997 -7.73 -9.38 -7.08
C THR A 997 -6.36 -8.97 -6.54
N LYS A 998 -5.89 -7.76 -6.88
CA LYS A 998 -4.62 -7.20 -6.41
C LYS A 998 -4.79 -6.49 -5.07
N SER A 999 -3.88 -6.71 -4.12
CA SER A 999 -3.87 -6.00 -2.85
C SER A 999 -3.52 -4.51 -3.05
N ASN A 1000 -4.34 -3.64 -2.48
CA ASN A 1000 -4.17 -2.18 -2.55
C ASN A 1000 -3.21 -1.62 -1.48
N TYR A 1001 -2.56 -2.52 -0.72
CA TYR A 1001 -1.49 -2.29 0.25
C TYR A 1001 -0.59 -3.55 0.32
N PRO A 1002 0.67 -3.43 0.80
CA PRO A 1002 1.57 -4.58 0.94
C PRO A 1002 1.20 -5.47 2.13
N TRP A 1003 1.44 -6.77 1.98
CA TRP A 1003 1.29 -7.83 2.99
C TRP A 1003 2.56 -8.05 3.82
N LEU A 1004 3.73 -7.69 3.28
CA LEU A 1004 5.01 -7.73 4.00
C LEU A 1004 5.76 -6.42 3.73
N HIS A 1005 6.15 -5.69 4.79
CA HIS A 1005 6.69 -4.35 4.67
C HIS A 1005 7.58 -3.97 5.88
N ASN A 1006 8.21 -2.78 5.84
CA ASN A 1006 8.96 -2.26 6.99
C ASN A 1006 8.12 -2.22 8.27
N GLY A 1007 8.68 -2.70 9.37
CA GLY A 1007 8.01 -2.74 10.68
C GLY A 1007 7.31 -4.06 10.99
N THR A 1008 7.17 -4.98 10.03
CA THR A 1008 6.66 -6.33 10.28
C THR A 1008 7.61 -7.14 11.16
N PHE A 1009 8.92 -7.14 10.84
CA PHE A 1009 9.98 -7.71 11.68
C PHE A 1009 10.94 -6.61 12.16
N ALA A 1010 11.33 -6.66 13.43
CA ALA A 1010 12.22 -5.66 14.02
C ALA A 1010 13.63 -5.72 13.41
N GLY A 1011 14.17 -4.57 13.02
CA GLY A 1011 15.52 -4.46 12.45
C GLY A 1011 15.66 -4.92 10.98
N GLN A 1012 14.56 -5.31 10.33
CA GLN A 1012 14.55 -5.73 8.93
C GLN A 1012 13.86 -4.68 8.05
N TYR A 1013 14.40 -4.44 6.86
CA TYR A 1013 13.95 -3.40 5.93
C TYR A 1013 13.94 -3.88 4.49
N GLY A 1014 13.01 -3.37 3.67
CA GLY A 1014 12.93 -3.75 2.26
C GLY A 1014 12.63 -5.24 2.06
N LEU A 1015 11.56 -5.74 2.67
CA LEU A 1015 11.24 -7.16 2.72
C LEU A 1015 10.57 -7.60 1.42
N GLY A 1016 11.14 -8.58 0.71
CA GLY A 1016 10.53 -9.08 -0.52
C GLY A 1016 11.28 -10.18 -1.25
N HIS A 1017 10.94 -10.34 -2.52
CA HIS A 1017 11.27 -11.45 -3.43
C HIS A 1017 11.07 -12.79 -2.73
N ASN A 1018 9.80 -13.03 -2.38
CA ASN A 1018 9.37 -14.13 -1.57
C ASN A 1018 9.31 -15.43 -2.38
N SER A 1019 9.64 -16.57 -1.76
CA SER A 1019 9.35 -17.91 -2.29
C SER A 1019 8.67 -18.78 -1.24
N TYR A 1020 7.89 -19.76 -1.69
CA TYR A 1020 7.30 -20.78 -0.81
C TYR A 1020 7.98 -22.14 -0.95
N PHE A 1021 8.04 -22.89 0.14
CA PHE A 1021 8.33 -24.32 0.09
C PHE A 1021 7.59 -25.08 1.20
N SER A 1022 7.31 -26.36 0.95
CA SER A 1022 6.83 -27.29 1.96
C SER A 1022 7.99 -28.16 2.44
N ASP A 1023 8.09 -28.37 3.74
CA ASP A 1023 8.99 -29.38 4.30
C ASP A 1023 8.39 -30.80 4.14
N PRO A 1024 9.15 -31.86 4.46
CA PRO A 1024 8.70 -33.24 4.29
C PRO A 1024 7.42 -33.59 5.04
N TYR A 1025 7.07 -32.85 6.09
CA TYR A 1025 5.93 -33.08 6.96
C TYR A 1025 4.71 -32.24 6.57
N GLY A 1026 4.78 -31.54 5.43
CA GLY A 1026 3.73 -30.67 4.91
C GLY A 1026 3.66 -29.30 5.57
N ASP A 1027 4.64 -28.91 6.41
CA ASP A 1027 4.70 -27.55 6.94
C ASP A 1027 5.19 -26.58 5.86
N VAL A 1028 4.44 -25.51 5.61
CA VAL A 1028 4.73 -24.50 4.58
C VAL A 1028 5.52 -23.34 5.18
N TYR A 1029 6.51 -22.84 4.42
CA TYR A 1029 7.39 -21.75 4.82
C TYR A 1029 7.45 -20.66 3.75
N ASN A 1030 7.49 -19.42 4.21
CA ASN A 1030 7.77 -18.23 3.42
C ASN A 1030 9.27 -17.90 3.57
N VAL A 1031 10.00 -17.93 2.46
CA VAL A 1031 11.40 -17.51 2.35
C VAL A 1031 11.40 -16.12 1.72
N TYR A 1032 12.21 -15.19 2.22
CA TYR A 1032 12.23 -13.81 1.73
C TYR A 1032 13.60 -13.20 1.95
N HIS A 1033 13.92 -12.09 1.27
CA HIS A 1033 15.09 -11.28 1.64
C HIS A 1033 14.72 -10.01 2.39
N ALA A 1034 15.65 -9.52 3.21
CA ALA A 1034 15.59 -8.18 3.80
C ALA A 1034 17.00 -7.60 4.00
N MET A 1035 17.08 -6.29 4.21
CA MET A 1035 18.28 -5.58 4.66
C MET A 1035 18.30 -5.44 6.19
N THR A 1036 19.48 -5.47 6.80
CA THR A 1036 19.70 -5.23 8.24
C THR A 1036 19.75 -3.74 8.62
N ASN A 1037 19.67 -2.83 7.64
CA ASN A 1037 19.80 -1.38 7.83
C ASN A 1037 18.80 -0.63 6.93
N GLY A 1038 18.17 0.43 7.45
CA GLY A 1038 17.29 1.34 6.72
C GLY A 1038 18.02 2.29 5.74
N SER A 1039 19.21 1.92 5.28
CA SER A 1039 19.99 2.67 4.29
C SER A 1039 19.84 2.05 2.89
N ARG A 1040 19.83 2.88 1.84
CA ARG A 1040 19.75 2.39 0.44
C ARG A 1040 20.99 1.56 0.08
N ASN A 1041 20.80 0.57 -0.79
CA ASN A 1041 21.85 -0.26 -1.40
C ASN A 1041 22.74 -0.99 -0.37
N THR A 1042 22.17 -1.43 0.74
CA THR A 1042 22.84 -2.38 1.65
C THR A 1042 22.57 -3.81 1.19
N ALA A 1043 23.47 -4.75 1.53
CA ALA A 1043 23.31 -6.14 1.14
C ALA A 1043 22.03 -6.75 1.74
N ARG A 1044 21.36 -7.59 0.96
CA ARG A 1044 20.18 -8.33 1.37
C ARG A 1044 20.56 -9.71 1.89
N HIS A 1045 19.78 -10.22 2.84
CA HIS A 1045 20.00 -11.52 3.47
C HIS A 1045 18.69 -12.30 3.52
N ALA A 1046 18.77 -13.62 3.46
CA ALA A 1046 17.60 -14.48 3.48
C ALA A 1046 17.05 -14.62 4.91
N GLY A 1047 15.73 -14.51 5.04
CA GLY A 1047 14.92 -14.88 6.20
C GLY A 1047 13.95 -16.00 5.83
N VAL A 1048 13.47 -16.71 6.86
CA VAL A 1048 12.46 -17.77 6.76
C VAL A 1048 11.43 -17.54 7.86
N VAL A 1049 10.16 -17.75 7.56
CA VAL A 1049 9.07 -17.74 8.55
C VAL A 1049 8.03 -18.81 8.19
N PRO A 1050 7.47 -19.56 9.17
CA PRO A 1050 6.37 -20.48 8.90
C PRO A 1050 5.14 -19.75 8.35
N VAL A 1051 4.42 -20.40 7.43
CA VAL A 1051 3.12 -19.92 6.95
C VAL A 1051 2.03 -20.56 7.81
N HIS A 1052 1.31 -19.73 8.54
CA HIS A 1052 0.09 -20.12 9.25
C HIS A 1052 -1.14 -19.80 8.38
N PHE A 1053 -2.31 -20.31 8.74
CA PHE A 1053 -3.56 -20.01 8.05
C PHE A 1053 -4.61 -19.54 9.05
N ARG A 1054 -5.31 -18.45 8.71
CA ARG A 1054 -6.43 -17.93 9.49
C ARG A 1054 -7.60 -18.89 9.50
N ALA A 1055 -8.57 -18.65 10.38
CA ALA A 1055 -9.79 -19.46 10.45
C ALA A 1055 -10.63 -19.49 9.14
N ASP A 1056 -10.42 -18.53 8.23
CA ASP A 1056 -11.04 -18.52 6.89
C ASP A 1056 -10.15 -19.07 5.76
N GLY A 1057 -8.98 -19.62 6.09
CA GLY A 1057 -8.02 -20.18 5.14
C GLY A 1057 -7.11 -19.16 4.44
N THR A 1058 -7.14 -17.87 4.82
CA THR A 1058 -6.16 -16.89 4.31
C THR A 1058 -4.78 -17.09 4.96
N PRO A 1059 -3.67 -17.00 4.20
CA PRO A 1059 -2.34 -17.25 4.74
C PRO A 1059 -1.83 -16.08 5.59
N ILE A 1060 -1.10 -16.41 6.65
CA ILE A 1060 -0.31 -15.51 7.50
C ILE A 1060 1.16 -15.78 7.16
N ILE A 1061 1.78 -14.87 6.44
CA ILE A 1061 3.13 -15.06 5.86
C ILE A 1061 4.23 -14.37 6.69
N ASP A 1062 3.88 -13.85 7.86
CA ASP A 1062 4.66 -12.82 8.55
C ASP A 1062 4.55 -12.90 10.09
N MET A 1063 4.15 -14.05 10.63
CA MET A 1063 3.97 -14.26 12.07
C MET A 1063 5.31 -14.22 12.81
N THR A 1064 5.39 -13.49 13.93
CA THR A 1064 6.60 -13.50 14.79
C THR A 1064 6.62 -14.74 15.68
N THR A 1065 7.81 -15.15 16.15
CA THR A 1065 7.97 -16.24 17.12
C THR A 1065 7.00 -16.11 18.30
N THR A 1066 6.91 -14.93 18.92
CA THR A 1066 6.05 -14.70 20.08
C THR A 1066 4.55 -14.70 19.79
N GLU A 1067 4.15 -14.47 18.53
CA GLU A 1067 2.76 -14.61 18.08
C GLU A 1067 2.43 -16.07 17.75
N GLU A 1068 3.37 -16.78 17.13
CA GLU A 1068 3.26 -18.19 16.75
C GLU A 1068 3.08 -19.11 17.98
N LEU A 1069 3.96 -18.99 18.99
CA LEU A 1069 3.83 -19.79 20.22
C LEU A 1069 4.44 -19.01 21.39
N GLN A 1070 3.67 -18.82 22.46
CA GLN A 1070 4.14 -18.06 23.61
C GLN A 1070 5.32 -18.76 24.29
N ARG A 1071 6.26 -17.96 24.84
CA ARG A 1071 7.52 -18.45 25.44
C ARG A 1071 7.32 -19.45 26.58
N GLU A 1072 6.19 -19.42 27.27
CA GLU A 1072 5.85 -20.39 28.30
C GLU A 1072 5.52 -21.80 27.74
N TYR A 1073 4.96 -21.88 26.53
CA TYR A 1073 4.61 -23.15 25.86
C TYR A 1073 5.76 -23.69 24.99
N ALA A 1074 6.65 -22.81 24.53
CA ALA A 1074 7.90 -23.17 23.86
C ALA A 1074 9.01 -23.63 24.82
N ALA A 1075 8.76 -23.66 26.13
CA ALA A 1075 9.75 -24.04 27.13
C ALA A 1075 10.16 -25.52 27.03
N ALA A 1076 11.43 -25.82 27.36
CA ALA A 1076 11.92 -27.19 27.37
C ALA A 1076 11.11 -28.07 28.33
N ASN A 1077 10.78 -29.28 27.90
CA ASN A 1077 9.95 -30.26 28.63
C ASN A 1077 8.51 -29.78 28.95
N TYR A 1078 8.02 -28.73 28.28
CA TYR A 1078 6.64 -28.27 28.43
C TYR A 1078 5.62 -29.26 27.86
N VAL A 1079 5.94 -29.90 26.74
CA VAL A 1079 5.05 -30.87 26.09
C VAL A 1079 5.12 -32.19 26.84
N LYS A 1080 3.97 -32.76 27.20
CA LYS A 1080 3.88 -34.00 27.98
C LYS A 1080 2.90 -34.97 27.35
N LEU A 1081 3.42 -36.12 26.94
CA LEU A 1081 2.62 -37.24 26.45
C LEU A 1081 2.61 -38.34 27.51
N THR A 1082 1.42 -38.76 27.93
CA THR A 1082 1.26 -39.99 28.71
C THR A 1082 1.14 -41.19 27.77
N VAL A 1083 1.98 -42.20 27.98
CA VAL A 1083 1.81 -43.55 27.44
C VAL A 1083 1.32 -44.45 28.57
N LYS A 1084 0.16 -45.07 28.38
CA LYS A 1084 -0.48 -45.97 29.34
C LYS A 1084 -0.46 -47.40 28.82
N VAL A 1085 0.26 -48.27 29.52
CA VAL A 1085 0.33 -49.70 29.25
C VAL A 1085 -0.67 -50.41 30.17
N VAL A 1086 -1.51 -51.29 29.63
CA VAL A 1086 -2.49 -52.07 30.40
C VAL A 1086 -2.37 -53.57 30.13
N ASP A 1087 -2.68 -54.41 31.13
CA ASP A 1087 -2.48 -55.86 31.04
C ASP A 1087 -3.35 -56.53 29.97
N ASP A 1088 -4.63 -56.19 29.92
CA ASP A 1088 -5.60 -56.75 28.97
C ASP A 1088 -5.78 -55.90 27.71
N ALA A 1089 -6.34 -56.51 26.66
CA ALA A 1089 -6.55 -55.82 25.39
C ALA A 1089 -7.61 -54.72 25.54
N VAL A 1090 -7.21 -53.48 25.25
CA VAL A 1090 -8.14 -52.36 25.13
C VAL A 1090 -9.08 -52.62 23.95
N SER A 1091 -10.39 -52.65 24.19
CA SER A 1091 -11.37 -52.89 23.13
C SER A 1091 -11.49 -51.68 22.20
N THR A 1092 -11.50 -51.95 20.89
CA THR A 1092 -11.87 -50.99 19.82
C THR A 1092 -13.36 -51.02 19.50
N ASP A 1093 -14.16 -51.82 20.23
CA ASP A 1093 -15.59 -51.98 19.96
C ASP A 1093 -16.43 -50.86 20.61
N ALA A 1094 -16.70 -49.81 19.84
CA ALA A 1094 -17.61 -48.73 20.20
C ALA A 1094 -19.10 -49.03 19.95
N THR A 1095 -19.53 -50.30 19.84
CA THR A 1095 -20.94 -50.62 19.56
C THR A 1095 -21.80 -50.81 20.82
N LEU A 1096 -23.12 -50.65 20.66
CA LEU A 1096 -24.12 -51.03 21.68
C LEU A 1096 -24.51 -52.50 21.54
N LYS A 1097 -24.71 -53.17 22.68
CA LYS A 1097 -25.37 -54.47 22.85
C LYS A 1097 -26.89 -54.34 22.75
N SER A 1098 -27.42 -53.26 23.34
CA SER A 1098 -28.84 -52.91 23.32
C SER A 1098 -29.05 -51.42 23.58
N LEU A 1099 -30.19 -50.91 23.10
CA LEU A 1099 -30.68 -49.57 23.38
C LEU A 1099 -32.18 -49.67 23.64
N LYS A 1100 -32.60 -49.23 24.83
CA LYS A 1100 -34.00 -48.98 25.17
C LYS A 1100 -34.23 -47.49 25.38
N VAL A 1101 -35.34 -46.98 24.91
CA VAL A 1101 -35.81 -45.61 25.14
C VAL A 1101 -37.27 -45.67 25.59
N ALA A 1102 -37.61 -45.04 26.71
CA ALA A 1102 -38.93 -45.12 27.34
C ALA A 1102 -39.45 -46.58 27.47
N GLY A 1103 -38.55 -47.49 27.85
CA GLY A 1103 -38.82 -48.94 28.00
C GLY A 1103 -38.88 -49.75 26.69
N SER A 1104 -38.93 -49.11 25.52
CA SER A 1104 -39.04 -49.77 24.21
C SER A 1104 -37.67 -50.07 23.61
N ASP A 1105 -37.47 -51.28 23.05
CA ASP A 1105 -36.24 -51.66 22.35
C ASP A 1105 -36.09 -50.95 21.00
N ILE A 1106 -34.86 -50.51 20.69
CA ILE A 1106 -34.52 -49.77 19.48
C ILE A 1106 -33.66 -50.62 18.54
N ASP A 1107 -33.99 -50.60 17.26
CA ASP A 1107 -33.18 -51.18 16.18
C ASP A 1107 -31.85 -50.41 16.05
N LEU A 1108 -30.79 -51.01 16.60
CA LEU A 1108 -29.43 -50.45 16.58
C LEU A 1108 -28.88 -50.23 15.17
N THR A 1109 -29.33 -51.00 14.17
CA THR A 1109 -28.84 -50.85 12.79
C THR A 1109 -29.37 -49.57 12.16
N LYS A 1110 -30.64 -49.23 12.41
CA LYS A 1110 -31.28 -47.98 11.99
C LYS A 1110 -30.84 -46.80 12.84
N ALA A 1111 -30.72 -46.98 14.15
CA ALA A 1111 -30.26 -45.91 15.04
C ALA A 1111 -28.83 -45.44 14.69
N ALA A 1112 -27.97 -46.31 14.15
CA ALA A 1112 -26.63 -45.97 13.70
C ALA A 1112 -26.55 -45.32 12.30
N THR A 1113 -27.67 -45.07 11.61
CA THR A 1113 -27.67 -44.33 10.32
C THR A 1113 -27.81 -42.82 10.53
N ALA A 1114 -27.68 -42.04 9.46
CA ALA A 1114 -27.87 -40.59 9.48
C ALA A 1114 -29.33 -40.20 9.76
N GLU A 1115 -30.31 -40.99 9.29
CA GLU A 1115 -31.73 -40.81 9.55
C GLU A 1115 -32.10 -41.15 11.01
N GLY A 1116 -31.46 -42.18 11.56
CA GLY A 1116 -31.73 -42.71 12.89
C GLY A 1116 -33.00 -43.57 12.98
N ALA A 1117 -33.27 -44.09 14.17
CA ALA A 1117 -34.52 -44.81 14.45
C ALA A 1117 -35.64 -43.84 14.84
N SER A 1118 -36.90 -44.27 14.75
CA SER A 1118 -38.06 -43.53 15.26
C SER A 1118 -38.79 -44.35 16.32
N LEU A 1119 -39.23 -43.69 17.40
CA LEU A 1119 -40.04 -44.29 18.45
C LEU A 1119 -41.26 -43.41 18.76
N GLU A 1120 -42.45 -44.02 18.80
CA GLU A 1120 -43.66 -43.34 19.28
C GLU A 1120 -43.76 -43.39 20.81
N VAL A 1121 -43.95 -42.22 21.43
CA VAL A 1121 -44.10 -42.06 22.89
C VAL A 1121 -45.31 -41.16 23.20
N ALA A 1122 -45.87 -41.28 24.41
CA ALA A 1122 -47.07 -40.53 24.82
C ALA A 1122 -46.83 -39.00 24.79
N ASP A 1123 -45.69 -38.54 25.29
CA ASP A 1123 -45.20 -37.18 25.05
C ASP A 1123 -43.66 -37.16 24.89
N PRO A 1124 -43.13 -36.74 23.74
CA PRO A 1124 -41.68 -36.62 23.51
C PRO A 1124 -40.94 -35.66 24.44
N SER A 1125 -41.63 -34.76 25.14
CA SER A 1125 -41.03 -33.80 26.08
C SER A 1125 -40.88 -34.33 27.50
N GLU A 1126 -41.52 -35.45 27.84
CA GLU A 1126 -41.41 -36.08 29.16
C GLU A 1126 -40.29 -37.11 29.27
N VAL A 1127 -39.79 -37.63 28.13
CA VAL A 1127 -38.66 -38.57 28.07
C VAL A 1127 -37.36 -37.87 28.48
N LYS A 1128 -36.67 -38.42 29.48
CA LYS A 1128 -35.41 -37.92 30.04
C LYS A 1128 -34.27 -38.90 29.78
N ALA A 1129 -33.05 -38.48 30.12
CA ALA A 1129 -31.88 -39.37 30.03
C ALA A 1129 -32.05 -40.65 30.89
N ASP A 1130 -32.72 -40.56 32.04
CA ASP A 1130 -33.00 -41.70 32.92
C ASP A 1130 -33.95 -42.75 32.29
N ASP A 1131 -34.74 -42.36 31.27
CA ASP A 1131 -35.62 -43.27 30.52
C ASP A 1131 -34.90 -44.01 29.38
N VAL A 1132 -33.58 -43.78 29.22
CA VAL A 1132 -32.74 -44.37 28.18
C VAL A 1132 -31.77 -45.36 28.81
N VAL A 1133 -31.93 -46.64 28.48
CA VAL A 1133 -31.02 -47.70 28.92
C VAL A 1133 -30.21 -48.16 27.71
N ALA A 1134 -29.00 -47.61 27.59
CA ALA A 1134 -28.01 -48.00 26.60
C ALA A 1134 -26.95 -48.91 27.25
N VAL A 1135 -26.71 -50.08 26.66
CA VAL A 1135 -25.70 -51.04 27.15
C VAL A 1135 -24.66 -51.22 26.05
N ALA A 1136 -23.40 -50.90 26.35
CA ALA A 1136 -22.27 -51.12 25.44
C ALA A 1136 -22.05 -52.62 25.18
N ASN A 1137 -21.49 -52.97 24.00
CA ASN A 1137 -21.19 -54.35 23.63
C ASN A 1137 -19.99 -54.90 24.41
N ASP A 1138 -18.99 -54.05 24.66
CA ASP A 1138 -17.95 -54.26 25.66
C ASP A 1138 -18.31 -53.55 26.97
N GLU A 1139 -18.19 -54.25 28.09
CA GLU A 1139 -18.45 -53.74 29.44
C GLU A 1139 -17.37 -52.75 29.92
N ASN A 1140 -16.21 -52.72 29.24
CA ASN A 1140 -15.09 -51.81 29.53
C ASN A 1140 -15.06 -50.56 28.64
N ALA A 1141 -15.92 -50.46 27.63
CA ALA A 1141 -16.04 -49.27 26.79
C ALA A 1141 -16.49 -48.04 27.62
N GLY A 1142 -16.25 -46.84 27.09
CA GLY A 1142 -16.73 -45.61 27.70
C GLY A 1142 -18.24 -45.65 27.90
N LYS A 1143 -18.71 -45.34 29.12
CA LYS A 1143 -20.14 -45.38 29.48
C LYS A 1143 -20.95 -44.61 28.43
N PRO A 1144 -21.99 -45.22 27.81
CA PRO A 1144 -22.77 -44.57 26.77
C PRO A 1144 -23.26 -43.18 27.19
N VAL A 1145 -22.82 -42.14 26.49
CA VAL A 1145 -23.21 -40.76 26.77
C VAL A 1145 -24.57 -40.52 26.14
N VAL A 1146 -25.60 -40.46 26.98
CA VAL A 1146 -26.98 -40.16 26.57
C VAL A 1146 -27.20 -38.65 26.62
N THR A 1147 -27.74 -38.09 25.53
CA THR A 1147 -28.28 -36.74 25.48
C THR A 1147 -29.71 -36.78 24.95
N VAL A 1148 -30.65 -36.17 25.66
CA VAL A 1148 -32.06 -36.07 25.24
C VAL A 1148 -32.43 -34.60 25.10
N GLU A 1149 -32.58 -34.13 23.87
CA GLU A 1149 -32.92 -32.74 23.56
C GLU A 1149 -33.88 -32.65 22.37
N ASN A 1150 -34.82 -31.70 22.41
CA ASN A 1150 -35.71 -31.34 21.30
C ASN A 1150 -36.48 -32.53 20.67
N GLY A 1151 -36.83 -33.55 21.47
CA GLY A 1151 -37.51 -34.77 20.97
C GLY A 1151 -36.57 -35.76 20.27
N LYS A 1152 -35.26 -35.68 20.48
CA LYS A 1152 -34.27 -36.62 19.98
C LYS A 1152 -33.40 -37.15 21.12
N VAL A 1153 -33.25 -38.47 21.17
CA VAL A 1153 -32.23 -39.16 21.98
C VAL A 1153 -31.02 -39.38 21.10
N THR A 1154 -29.85 -38.98 21.58
CA THR A 1154 -28.55 -39.30 20.98
C THR A 1154 -27.73 -40.06 22.00
N VAL A 1155 -27.19 -41.22 21.62
CA VAL A 1155 -26.30 -42.02 22.45
C VAL A 1155 -24.96 -42.16 21.74
N VAL A 1156 -23.89 -41.68 22.36
CA VAL A 1156 -22.53 -41.86 21.87
C VAL A 1156 -21.83 -42.89 22.74
N VAL A 1157 -21.34 -43.95 22.13
CA VAL A 1157 -20.43 -44.91 22.78
C VAL A 1157 -19.04 -44.68 22.23
N THR A 1158 -18.04 -44.63 23.11
CA THR A 1158 -16.63 -44.54 22.75
C THR A 1158 -15.94 -45.82 23.19
N ALA A 1159 -15.12 -46.40 22.32
CA ALA A 1159 -14.31 -47.57 22.64
C ALA A 1159 -13.39 -47.30 23.84
N GLN A 1160 -12.95 -48.37 24.51
CA GLN A 1160 -12.13 -48.29 25.73
C GLN A 1160 -10.78 -47.60 25.47
N ASP A 1161 -10.27 -47.66 24.24
CA ASP A 1161 -9.02 -47.02 23.81
C ASP A 1161 -9.17 -45.55 23.40
N GLY A 1162 -10.40 -45.04 23.33
CA GLY A 1162 -10.71 -43.69 22.88
C GLY A 1162 -10.57 -43.45 21.37
N THR A 1163 -10.22 -44.46 20.56
CA THR A 1163 -9.88 -44.26 19.14
C THR A 1163 -11.10 -44.28 18.22
N THR A 1164 -12.19 -44.93 18.64
CA THR A 1164 -13.44 -45.01 17.88
C THR A 1164 -14.64 -44.60 18.74
N ALA A 1165 -15.55 -43.86 18.12
CA ALA A 1165 -16.84 -43.50 18.72
C ALA A 1165 -17.96 -43.78 17.72
N LYS A 1166 -19.11 -44.22 18.23
CA LYS A 1166 -20.30 -44.52 17.41
C LYS A 1166 -21.54 -43.89 18.02
N THR A 1167 -22.25 -43.16 17.17
CA THR A 1167 -23.46 -42.42 17.53
C THR A 1167 -24.70 -43.20 17.12
N TYR A 1168 -25.67 -43.27 18.01
CA TYR A 1168 -27.00 -43.84 17.79
C TYR A 1168 -28.06 -42.76 18.01
N THR A 1169 -28.89 -42.48 17.01
CA THR A 1169 -29.98 -41.50 17.04
C THR A 1169 -31.35 -42.19 17.15
N VAL A 1170 -32.21 -41.68 18.03
CA VAL A 1170 -33.63 -42.03 18.11
C VAL A 1170 -34.48 -40.76 18.12
N ASN A 1171 -35.32 -40.60 17.12
CA ASN A 1171 -36.25 -39.49 16.97
C ASN A 1171 -37.59 -39.87 17.65
N LEU A 1172 -38.03 -39.08 18.63
CA LEU A 1172 -39.25 -39.32 19.40
C LEU A 1172 -40.45 -38.65 18.72
N VAL A 1173 -41.46 -39.44 18.40
CA VAL A 1173 -42.70 -39.00 17.75
C VAL A 1173 -43.84 -39.07 18.77
N LYS A 1174 -44.70 -38.05 18.82
CA LYS A 1174 -45.86 -38.07 19.72
C LYS A 1174 -46.91 -39.05 19.17
N LYS A 1175 -47.26 -40.05 19.98
CA LYS A 1175 -48.27 -41.04 19.65
C LYS A 1175 -49.64 -40.38 19.49
N SER A 1176 -50.30 -40.60 18.34
CA SER A 1176 -51.65 -40.07 18.09
C SER A 1176 -52.70 -40.85 18.89
N GLU A 1177 -53.56 -40.14 19.61
CA GLU A 1177 -54.74 -40.76 20.25
C GLU A 1177 -55.73 -41.27 19.18
N PRO A 1178 -56.41 -42.42 19.41
CA PRO A 1178 -57.46 -42.89 18.52
C PRO A 1178 -58.68 -41.96 18.59
N ALA A 1179 -59.17 -41.53 17.43
CA ALA A 1179 -60.34 -40.66 17.34
C ALA A 1179 -61.62 -41.36 17.85
N PRO A 1180 -62.53 -40.64 18.54
CA PRO A 1180 -63.82 -41.19 18.94
C PRO A 1180 -64.72 -41.41 17.73
N ASN A 1181 -65.46 -42.52 17.74
CA ASN A 1181 -66.35 -42.96 16.67
C ASN A 1181 -67.63 -42.11 16.59
N PRO A 1182 -67.98 -41.51 15.43
CA PRO A 1182 -69.30 -40.99 15.13
C PRO A 1182 -70.15 -41.93 14.24
N ASP A 1183 -71.47 -41.71 14.32
CA ASP A 1183 -72.60 -42.46 13.74
C ASP A 1183 -72.57 -42.64 12.19
N PRO A 1184 -73.32 -43.61 11.61
CA PRO A 1184 -73.16 -44.02 10.21
C PRO A 1184 -74.00 -43.20 9.21
N SER A 1185 -73.40 -42.83 8.08
CA SER A 1185 -74.13 -42.65 6.81
C SER A 1185 -73.22 -42.82 5.57
N GLU A 1186 -73.69 -43.68 4.68
CA GLU A 1186 -73.25 -44.05 3.32
C GLU A 1186 -73.22 -42.88 2.28
N PRO A 1187 -72.80 -43.08 1.00
CA PRO A 1187 -71.76 -43.95 0.42
C PRO A 1187 -70.96 -43.38 -0.81
N ASN A 1188 -70.04 -44.19 -1.38
CA ASN A 1188 -69.60 -44.31 -2.81
C ASN A 1188 -68.65 -43.28 -3.50
N GLU A 1189 -67.52 -43.82 -4.01
CA GLU A 1189 -66.91 -43.77 -5.40
C GLU A 1189 -66.87 -42.50 -6.31
N PRO A 1190 -66.07 -42.44 -7.42
CA PRO A 1190 -64.74 -43.03 -7.74
C PRO A 1190 -63.76 -42.01 -8.46
N THR A 1191 -62.75 -42.50 -9.19
CA THR A 1191 -61.57 -41.78 -9.77
C THR A 1191 -61.73 -41.14 -11.18
N THR A 1192 -60.76 -40.27 -11.58
CA THR A 1192 -60.18 -39.96 -12.96
C THR A 1192 -59.95 -38.43 -13.27
N PRO A 1193 -59.46 -37.95 -14.46
CA PRO A 1193 -58.05 -38.01 -14.96
C PRO A 1193 -57.45 -36.77 -15.73
N THR A 1194 -56.16 -36.88 -16.14
CA THR A 1194 -55.46 -36.34 -17.37
C THR A 1194 -55.02 -34.87 -17.66
N LYS A 1195 -53.75 -34.78 -18.14
CA LYS A 1195 -53.04 -33.94 -19.16
C LYS A 1195 -53.80 -33.02 -20.15
N PRO A 1196 -53.07 -32.09 -20.84
CA PRO A 1196 -52.88 -32.20 -22.32
C PRO A 1196 -51.47 -31.84 -22.91
N ASN A 1197 -51.32 -31.88 -24.25
CA ASN A 1197 -50.09 -31.96 -25.10
C ASN A 1197 -49.94 -30.83 -26.17
N GLY A 1198 -48.77 -30.74 -26.84
CA GLY A 1198 -48.59 -30.27 -28.24
C GLY A 1198 -47.11 -29.94 -28.63
N ASN A 1199 -46.32 -30.74 -29.37
CA ASN A 1199 -46.24 -31.02 -30.84
C ASN A 1199 -45.48 -29.92 -31.66
N GLY A 1200 -44.53 -30.15 -32.61
CA GLY A 1200 -43.84 -31.36 -33.14
C GLY A 1200 -42.96 -31.08 -34.41
N SER A 1201 -42.48 -32.14 -35.13
CA SER A 1201 -41.88 -32.19 -36.51
C SER A 1201 -40.37 -31.82 -36.74
N ASN A 1202 -39.56 -32.37 -37.69
CA ASN A 1202 -39.57 -33.64 -38.49
C ASN A 1202 -38.22 -33.91 -39.27
N THR A 1203 -38.02 -35.17 -39.75
CA THR A 1203 -37.05 -35.76 -40.76
C THR A 1203 -35.63 -36.20 -40.31
N GLY A 1204 -34.95 -37.20 -40.92
CA GLY A 1204 -35.41 -38.30 -41.82
C GLY A 1204 -34.37 -39.04 -42.73
N ASN A 1205 -34.26 -40.39 -42.65
CA ASN A 1205 -33.59 -41.36 -43.59
C ASN A 1205 -32.01 -41.35 -43.68
N SER A 1206 -31.24 -42.35 -44.15
CA SER A 1206 -31.43 -43.70 -44.78
C SER A 1206 -30.16 -44.59 -44.58
N GLY A 1207 -30.00 -45.78 -45.19
CA GLY A 1207 -28.74 -46.57 -45.11
C GLY A 1207 -28.46 -47.63 -46.20
N ASN A 1208 -27.29 -48.30 -46.06
CA ASN A 1208 -26.80 -49.57 -46.65
C ASN A 1208 -25.95 -49.62 -47.98
N ALA A 1209 -24.94 -50.53 -47.97
CA ALA A 1209 -24.45 -51.45 -49.05
C ALA A 1209 -23.03 -51.29 -49.70
N GLY A 1210 -22.28 -52.44 -49.79
CA GLY A 1210 -21.18 -52.77 -50.74
C GLY A 1210 -19.72 -52.69 -50.22
N THR A 1211 -18.71 -53.52 -50.60
CA THR A 1211 -18.57 -54.74 -51.47
C THR A 1211 -17.27 -55.55 -51.17
N ASN A 1212 -17.10 -56.75 -51.76
CA ASN A 1212 -15.97 -57.71 -51.62
C ASN A 1212 -14.57 -57.26 -52.13
N GLY A 1213 -13.49 -57.92 -51.69
CA GLY A 1213 -12.18 -57.96 -52.39
C GLY A 1213 -11.05 -58.72 -51.65
N ALA A 1214 -10.27 -59.57 -52.36
CA ALA A 1214 -9.21 -60.44 -51.81
C ALA A 1214 -7.78 -59.85 -51.90
N GLY A 1215 -6.77 -60.45 -51.23
CA GLY A 1215 -5.36 -60.36 -51.67
C GLY A 1215 -4.23 -60.31 -50.62
N GLU A 1216 -3.68 -61.49 -50.29
CA GLU A 1216 -2.26 -61.85 -50.02
C GLU A 1216 -1.17 -60.95 -49.36
N THR A 1217 -0.38 -61.64 -48.49
CA THR A 1217 1.08 -61.51 -48.18
C THR A 1217 1.65 -60.38 -47.32
N GLY A 1218 2.50 -60.76 -46.33
CA GLY A 1218 3.78 -60.05 -46.14
C GLY A 1218 4.40 -59.79 -44.74
N GLY A 1219 4.54 -60.79 -43.85
CA GLY A 1219 5.56 -60.79 -42.75
C GLY A 1219 5.41 -59.78 -41.58
N ASP A 1220 6.05 -59.97 -40.42
CA ASP A 1220 6.74 -61.17 -39.91
C ASP A 1220 6.82 -61.17 -38.36
N ALA A 1221 7.02 -62.35 -37.77
CA ALA A 1221 7.55 -62.70 -36.43
C ALA A 1221 7.28 -61.79 -35.19
N ALA A 1222 6.53 -62.22 -34.16
CA ALA A 1222 6.87 -63.19 -33.07
C ALA A 1222 7.64 -62.55 -31.88
N ASN A 1223 7.58 -63.02 -30.62
CA ASN A 1223 6.92 -64.14 -29.92
C ASN A 1223 6.66 -63.68 -28.44
N GLY A 1224 5.69 -64.19 -27.66
CA GLY A 1224 5.79 -65.44 -26.88
C GLY A 1224 6.60 -65.26 -25.56
N GLN A 1225 6.27 -65.81 -24.38
CA GLN A 1225 5.21 -66.75 -23.98
C GLN A 1225 5.19 -66.90 -22.42
N GLN A 1226 4.02 -67.19 -21.81
CA GLN A 1226 3.72 -68.01 -20.57
C GLN A 1226 4.68 -68.03 -19.32
N SER A 1227 4.28 -68.25 -18.05
CA SER A 1227 3.09 -68.76 -17.31
C SER A 1227 3.17 -68.26 -15.83
N GLY A 1228 2.28 -68.48 -14.85
CA GLY A 1228 1.01 -69.20 -14.72
C GLY A 1228 0.48 -69.27 -13.26
N LYS A 1229 -0.85 -69.49 -13.09
CA LYS A 1229 -1.66 -69.95 -11.92
C LYS A 1229 -1.64 -69.24 -10.53
N SER A 1230 -2.88 -68.93 -10.11
CA SER A 1230 -3.49 -69.05 -8.74
C SER A 1230 -3.65 -67.79 -7.87
N GLY A 1231 -4.86 -67.59 -7.31
CA GLY A 1231 -5.16 -66.63 -6.23
C GLY A 1231 -6.45 -65.81 -6.44
N THR A 1232 -7.37 -65.80 -5.48
CA THR A 1232 -8.69 -65.13 -5.55
C THR A 1232 -8.75 -63.77 -4.85
N LEU A 1233 -9.47 -62.82 -5.47
CA LEU A 1233 -10.22 -61.67 -4.90
C LEU A 1233 -9.48 -60.62 -4.03
N SER A 1234 -9.44 -59.36 -4.51
CA SER A 1234 -10.31 -58.28 -3.96
C SER A 1234 -10.32 -57.02 -4.85
N LYS A 1235 -11.37 -56.17 -4.68
CA LYS A 1235 -11.49 -54.73 -5.01
C LYS A 1235 -11.20 -54.23 -6.44
N THR A 1236 -12.14 -53.48 -7.02
CA THR A 1236 -12.09 -51.99 -7.07
C THR A 1236 -13.38 -51.42 -7.70
N GLY A 1237 -13.65 -50.13 -7.45
CA GLY A 1237 -14.83 -49.41 -7.94
C GLY A 1237 -14.51 -48.32 -8.97
N VAL A 1238 -15.51 -48.02 -9.79
CA VAL A 1238 -15.60 -46.99 -10.85
C VAL A 1238 -15.89 -45.62 -10.17
N ALA A 1239 -15.16 -44.52 -10.39
CA ALA A 1239 -14.95 -43.66 -11.58
C ALA A 1239 -16.17 -42.79 -12.00
N VAL A 1240 -15.91 -41.53 -12.36
CA VAL A 1240 -16.89 -40.45 -12.63
C VAL A 1240 -16.61 -39.84 -14.01
N SER A 1241 -17.64 -39.40 -14.77
CA SER A 1241 -17.48 -38.65 -16.05
C SER A 1241 -18.71 -37.83 -16.48
N ALA A 1242 -18.45 -36.65 -17.10
CA ALA A 1242 -19.25 -35.90 -18.12
C ALA A 1242 -20.58 -35.18 -17.71
N VAL A 1243 -20.73 -33.82 -17.80
CA VAL A 1243 -20.95 -32.88 -18.98
C VAL A 1243 -22.46 -32.77 -19.36
N ALA A 1244 -23.15 -31.62 -19.68
CA ALA A 1244 -22.81 -30.35 -20.37
C ALA A 1244 -23.79 -29.14 -20.11
N LEU A 1245 -23.41 -27.92 -20.62
CA LEU A 1245 -24.17 -26.79 -21.28
C LEU A 1245 -25.73 -26.62 -21.10
N VAL A 1246 -26.39 -25.43 -21.02
CA VAL A 1246 -26.43 -24.18 -21.87
C VAL A 1246 -26.96 -22.94 -21.07
N THR A 1247 -26.81 -21.72 -21.63
CA THR A 1247 -26.93 -20.35 -21.04
C THR A 1247 -28.24 -19.54 -21.31
N VAL A 1248 -28.38 -18.39 -20.60
CA VAL A 1248 -29.05 -17.07 -20.91
C VAL A 1248 -30.48 -16.71 -20.37
N VAL A 1249 -30.57 -15.47 -19.81
CA VAL A 1249 -31.69 -14.48 -19.71
C VAL A 1249 -32.31 -14.17 -18.31
N LEU A 1250 -31.76 -13.10 -17.70
CA LEU A 1250 -32.37 -11.95 -16.98
C LEU A 1250 -33.67 -12.04 -16.12
N ALA A 1251 -33.48 -11.63 -14.86
CA ALA A 1251 -34.23 -10.60 -14.09
C ALA A 1251 -35.72 -10.79 -13.70
N GLY A 1252 -36.00 -10.61 -12.40
CA GLY A 1252 -37.37 -10.32 -11.92
C GLY A 1252 -37.59 -10.51 -10.41
N ALA A 1253 -37.61 -9.41 -9.66
CA ALA A 1253 -38.28 -9.18 -8.37
C ALA A 1253 -38.38 -10.32 -7.32
N GLY A 1254 -37.73 -10.14 -6.17
CA GLY A 1254 -37.97 -10.99 -5.00
C GLY A 1254 -39.31 -10.72 -4.30
N VAL A 1255 -39.84 -11.74 -3.64
CA VAL A 1255 -40.85 -11.60 -2.58
C VAL A 1255 -40.36 -12.36 -1.34
N VAL A 1256 -40.40 -11.67 -0.21
CA VAL A 1256 -40.01 -12.17 1.11
C VAL A 1256 -41.03 -13.19 1.63
N LEU A 1257 -40.56 -14.27 2.26
CA LEU A 1257 -41.32 -14.86 3.37
C LEU A 1257 -40.42 -15.30 4.53
N THR A 1258 -40.58 -14.60 5.65
CA THR A 1258 -39.89 -14.83 6.92
C THR A 1258 -40.58 -15.93 7.73
N LEU A 1259 -39.82 -16.86 8.34
CA LEU A 1259 -40.14 -17.58 9.59
C LEU A 1259 -38.88 -18.38 10.03
N ARG A 1260 -38.08 -17.85 10.97
CA ARG A 1260 -38.07 -18.18 12.42
C ARG A 1260 -37.72 -19.63 12.80
N ARG A 1261 -36.53 -19.77 13.41
CA ARG A 1261 -36.09 -20.79 14.40
C ARG A 1261 -36.00 -22.23 13.85
N ARG A 1262 -34.97 -23.04 14.19
CA ARG A 1262 -34.20 -23.08 15.45
C ARG A 1262 -32.93 -23.95 15.27
N ARG A 1263 -31.75 -23.45 15.69
CA ARG A 1263 -30.46 -24.17 15.93
C ARG A 1263 -29.86 -24.94 14.73
N ALA A 1264 -28.53 -25.05 14.58
CA ALA A 1264 -27.42 -24.51 15.37
C ALA A 1264 -26.48 -23.73 14.44
#